data_AF-A0A1S2ZZL1-F1
#
_entry.id   AF-A0A1S2ZZL1-F1
#
_cell.length_a   1.000
_cell.length_b   1.000
_cell.length_c   1.000
_cell.angle_alpha   90.00
_cell.angle_beta   90.00
_cell.angle_gamma   90.00
#
_symmetry.space_group_name_H-M   'P 1'
#
loop_
_entity.id
_entity.type
_entity.pdbx_description
1 polymer ?
#
loop_
_entity_poly.entity_id
_entity_poly.type
_entity_poly.pdbx_seq_one_letter_code
_entity_poly.pdbx_strand_id
1 'polypeptide(L)'
;MLSQGEIPEAPAAPCCLENGEQRNNKEEKSDINITDPVGNELVSKGIDNGDLASYVSAFIEKEVGNDLKSLKKLDKVIEQMTENKMHLEEQVLRISSEIPKRIQSALKNAEESKQLLNQFLEQETHLFSSINSHLQTAEPWMDNLGAMINQIEEIERHLAYLKWISQIEELSDNIQQYLMTNNVPEAASTLVSMAELDIKLQESSCTHLLSFMRATVKFWHKILKDKLTSDFEEVLTQLHWPFITSPQSQTGLSRPVSSPEIYNNLETLFCQLLKLQTSGLEFRVEKFRAILHPEWYLAQVLMWIGNHNHFLDEKIQPILDKTNSLANARLEFSRGLVMLVLEKLAADIPCLLYDDSLFCHLVDEVLLFERELHSVHGYPSTFANCMHILSEETCFQRWLTVERKFALQKMDYRYKNLPTASRKLQFLELQKDLVDDFRIRLTQVMKEETRASLGFRYCAILNAVNYISTVLADWADNVFFLQLQQAALEVFAENNTLSKLQLGQLASMESSVFDDMINLLERLKHDMLTRQVDHVFKEVKDAAKLYKKERWLSLPSQSEQAVMSLSSSACPLLLTLRDRLLLLEQQLCFSLFKISWQMLVEKLDIYIYQEIILANHFNEGGAAQLHFDMTRNLFPLFSHYCKRPENYFKHVKEACIVLNLNIGSALLLQDVLQSASGQPSATATLNEMGIYKLASQDVEILLNLRTHWPSTGR
;
A
#
# COMPACT_ATOMS: atom_id res chain seq x y z
N MET A 1 15.16 -19.04 -32.73
CA MET A 1 14.80 -17.61 -32.80
C MET A 1 15.11 -16.99 -31.45
N LEU A 2 15.74 -15.82 -31.48
CA LEU A 2 16.52 -15.17 -30.42
C LEU A 2 15.71 -14.83 -29.16
N SER A 3 16.24 -15.15 -27.98
CA SER A 3 15.81 -14.65 -26.67
C SER A 3 16.62 -13.39 -26.31
N GLN A 4 15.92 -12.33 -25.92
CA GLN A 4 16.48 -11.07 -25.43
C GLN A 4 17.16 -11.26 -24.07
N GLY A 5 18.31 -10.60 -23.89
CA GLY A 5 19.10 -10.62 -22.66
C GLY A 5 18.62 -9.56 -21.67
N GLU A 6 18.48 -9.97 -20.42
CA GLU A 6 18.34 -9.12 -19.24
C GLU A 6 19.72 -8.66 -18.75
N ILE A 7 19.80 -7.41 -18.32
CA ILE A 7 20.97 -6.75 -17.72
C ILE A 7 20.93 -6.98 -16.21
N PRO A 8 22.02 -7.39 -15.52
CA PRO A 8 22.03 -7.49 -14.06
C PRO A 8 22.32 -6.13 -13.40
N GLU A 9 21.49 -5.78 -12.41
CA GLU A 9 21.69 -4.70 -11.44
C GLU A 9 22.86 -5.00 -10.48
N ALA A 10 23.58 -3.95 -10.07
CA ALA A 10 24.71 -4.01 -9.13
C ALA A 10 24.23 -4.01 -7.66
N PRO A 11 24.94 -4.69 -6.73
CA PRO A 11 24.54 -4.77 -5.33
C PRO A 11 24.99 -3.56 -4.50
N ALA A 12 24.11 -3.15 -3.58
CA ALA A 12 24.31 -2.11 -2.59
C ALA A 12 25.29 -2.53 -1.47
N ALA A 13 26.10 -1.57 -1.01
CA ALA A 13 27.05 -1.74 0.10
C ALA A 13 26.37 -1.64 1.49
N PRO A 14 26.91 -2.28 2.55
CA PRO A 14 26.27 -2.34 3.86
C PRO A 14 26.56 -1.09 4.71
N CYS A 15 25.55 -0.65 5.45
CA CYS A 15 25.65 0.36 6.50
C CYS A 15 26.36 -0.23 7.74
N CYS A 16 27.40 0.44 8.24
CA CYS A 16 27.99 0.19 9.55
C CYS A 16 27.42 1.16 10.59
N LEU A 17 27.05 0.57 11.73
CA LEU A 17 26.46 1.19 12.91
C LEU A 17 27.47 2.07 13.68
N GLU A 18 27.02 3.25 14.08
CA GLU A 18 27.69 4.11 15.06
C GLU A 18 27.58 3.53 16.47
N ASN A 19 28.72 3.36 17.14
CA ASN A 19 28.78 3.27 18.60
C ASN A 19 29.49 4.54 19.12
N GLY A 20 28.83 5.23 20.04
CA GLY A 20 29.32 6.46 20.63
C GLY A 20 30.41 6.27 21.68
N GLU A 21 31.32 7.23 21.74
CA GLU A 21 32.04 7.58 22.97
C GLU A 21 32.10 9.10 23.13
N GLN A 22 31.68 9.53 24.31
CA GLN A 22 31.71 10.90 24.82
C GLN A 22 33.16 11.35 25.04
N ARG A 23 33.53 12.57 24.61
CA ARG A 23 34.54 13.38 25.31
C ARG A 23 34.42 14.89 25.01
N ASN A 24 33.80 15.56 25.98
CA ASN A 24 33.98 16.93 26.47
C ASN A 24 34.49 18.06 25.54
N ASN A 25 33.56 19.00 25.35
CA ASN A 25 33.78 20.41 25.06
C ASN A 25 34.79 21.09 26.01
N LYS A 26 35.64 21.95 25.45
CA LYS A 26 35.88 23.30 25.99
C LYS A 26 36.04 24.30 24.84
N GLU A 27 35.25 25.36 24.93
CA GLU A 27 35.16 26.49 24.02
C GLU A 27 36.46 27.31 23.96
N GLU A 28 36.78 27.85 22.79
CA GLU A 28 37.34 29.20 22.70
C GLU A 28 36.82 29.86 21.42
N LYS A 29 36.03 30.92 21.61
CA LYS A 29 35.45 31.77 20.56
C LYS A 29 36.51 32.73 20.04
N SER A 30 36.57 32.92 18.72
CA SER A 30 37.09 34.15 18.13
C SER A 30 36.11 34.66 17.07
N ASP A 31 35.41 35.73 17.45
CA ASP A 31 34.54 36.51 16.58
C ASP A 31 35.38 37.27 15.55
N ILE A 32 35.11 36.99 14.27
CA ILE A 32 35.62 37.77 13.13
C ILE A 32 34.61 38.88 12.89
N ASN A 33 35.00 40.12 13.20
CA ASN A 33 34.28 41.31 12.71
C ASN A 33 35.13 41.99 11.63
N ILE A 34 34.64 41.88 10.40
CA ILE A 34 35.08 42.63 9.23
C ILE A 34 34.50 44.04 9.34
N THR A 35 35.34 45.05 9.29
CA THR A 35 34.93 46.43 8.99
C THR A 35 35.82 46.98 7.89
N ASP A 36 35.24 47.13 6.71
CA ASP A 36 35.75 47.94 5.61
C ASP A 36 36.03 49.38 6.06
N PRO A 37 37.07 50.05 5.55
CA PRO A 37 37.13 51.50 5.60
C PRO A 37 36.34 52.07 4.42
N VAL A 38 35.20 52.64 4.77
CA VAL A 38 34.46 53.67 4.03
C VAL A 38 35.42 54.76 3.56
N GLY A 39 35.46 54.98 2.25
CA GLY A 39 35.98 56.22 1.70
C GLY A 39 35.14 57.40 2.19
N ASN A 40 35.81 58.44 2.67
CA ASN A 40 35.22 59.76 2.70
C ASN A 40 36.24 60.75 2.14
N GLU A 41 35.93 61.22 0.95
CA GLU A 41 36.43 62.45 0.37
C GLU A 41 36.25 63.59 1.39
N LEU A 42 37.35 64.17 1.85
CA LEU A 42 37.36 65.55 2.30
C LEU A 42 38.31 66.33 1.40
N VAL A 43 37.68 66.88 0.37
CA VAL A 43 38.11 68.06 -0.37
C VAL A 43 38.64 69.11 0.61
N SER A 44 39.91 69.46 0.48
CA SER A 44 40.43 70.78 0.89
C SER A 44 41.27 71.30 -0.27
N LYS A 45 40.60 71.83 -1.30
CA LYS A 45 40.61 73.26 -1.60
C LYS A 45 41.95 73.91 -1.25
N GLY A 46 42.72 74.19 -2.29
CA GLY A 46 43.88 75.07 -2.21
C GLY A 46 43.49 76.35 -1.50
N ILE A 47 44.14 76.59 -0.37
CA ILE A 47 44.16 77.90 0.26
C ILE A 47 44.97 78.76 -0.69
N ASP A 48 44.26 79.57 -1.48
CA ASP A 48 44.85 80.62 -2.30
C ASP A 48 45.73 81.49 -1.38
N ASN A 49 46.92 81.90 -1.82
CA ASN A 49 47.91 82.59 -0.96
C ASN A 49 47.35 83.84 -0.25
N GLY A 50 46.21 84.37 -0.73
CA GLY A 50 45.45 85.44 -0.06
C GLY A 50 44.83 85.03 1.28
N ASP A 51 44.34 83.80 1.44
CA ASP A 51 43.72 83.31 2.68
C ASP A 51 44.75 82.94 3.74
N LEU A 52 45.95 82.49 3.35
CA LEU A 52 47.03 82.26 4.32
C LEU A 52 47.50 83.59 4.92
N ALA A 53 47.63 84.63 4.09
CA ALA A 53 48.00 85.96 4.57
C ALA A 53 46.90 86.58 5.45
N SER A 54 45.61 86.36 5.12
CA SER A 54 44.49 86.80 5.94
C SER A 54 44.40 86.05 7.27
N TYR A 55 44.63 84.72 7.25
CA TYR A 55 44.64 83.87 8.43
C TYR A 55 45.81 84.20 9.36
N VAL A 56 47.01 84.38 8.81
CA VAL A 56 48.20 84.80 9.57
C VAL A 56 48.01 86.20 10.14
N SER A 57 47.43 87.13 9.38
CA SER A 57 47.15 88.48 9.88
C SER A 57 46.10 88.46 11.00
N ALA A 58 44.98 87.77 10.81
CA ALA A 58 43.94 87.62 11.82
C ALA A 58 44.43 86.90 13.08
N PHE A 59 45.32 85.91 12.92
CA PHE A 59 45.96 85.21 14.04
C PHE A 59 46.91 86.14 14.82
N ILE A 60 47.74 86.92 14.13
CA ILE A 60 48.63 87.90 14.76
C ILE A 60 47.81 88.98 15.47
N GLU A 61 46.76 89.50 14.85
CA GLU A 61 45.91 90.54 15.43
C GLU A 61 45.15 90.03 16.67
N LYS A 62 44.73 88.75 16.65
CA LYS A 62 44.08 88.07 17.78
C LYS A 62 45.02 87.75 18.94
N GLU A 63 46.22 87.24 18.68
CA GLU A 63 47.15 86.79 19.73
C GLU A 63 48.02 87.94 20.28
N VAL A 64 48.32 88.94 19.46
CA VAL A 64 49.23 90.05 19.82
C VAL A 64 48.47 91.32 20.21
N GLY A 65 47.35 91.66 19.55
CA GLY A 65 46.55 92.87 19.81
C GLY A 65 47.21 94.20 19.40
N ASN A 66 46.43 95.30 19.39
CA ASN A 66 46.79 96.56 18.69
C ASN A 66 47.55 97.60 19.53
N ASP A 67 48.08 97.23 20.70
CA ASP A 67 48.79 98.14 21.62
C ASP A 67 50.27 97.76 21.74
N LEU A 68 51.17 98.77 21.73
CA LEU A 68 52.63 98.64 21.63
C LEU A 68 53.26 97.88 22.84
N LYS A 69 52.56 97.80 23.97
CA LYS A 69 52.98 97.00 25.14
C LYS A 69 52.73 95.49 24.99
N SER A 70 51.91 95.10 24.02
CA SER A 70 51.49 93.70 23.80
C SER A 70 52.49 92.89 22.96
N LEU A 71 53.48 93.56 22.35
CA LEU A 71 54.59 92.97 21.61
C LEU A 71 55.39 91.93 22.40
N LYS A 72 55.40 91.98 23.73
CA LYS A 72 56.04 90.94 24.57
C LYS A 72 55.37 89.56 24.45
N LYS A 73 54.12 89.49 23.99
CA LYS A 73 53.43 88.21 23.74
C LYS A 73 53.89 87.54 22.44
N LEU A 74 54.42 88.32 21.50
CA LEU A 74 54.90 87.82 20.21
C LEU A 74 56.08 86.86 20.39
N ASP A 75 57.00 87.16 21.30
CA ASP A 75 58.14 86.28 21.61
C ASP A 75 57.69 84.89 22.06
N LYS A 76 56.69 84.82 22.95
CA LYS A 76 56.12 83.54 23.40
C LYS A 76 55.43 82.76 22.29
N VAL A 77 54.69 83.44 21.41
CA VAL A 77 53.99 82.80 20.28
C VAL A 77 55.01 82.29 19.24
N ILE A 78 56.07 83.05 18.97
CA ILE A 78 57.17 82.61 18.10
C ILE A 78 57.85 81.40 18.72
N GLU A 79 58.17 81.42 20.00
CA GLU A 79 58.82 80.30 20.70
C GLU A 79 57.97 79.03 20.61
N GLN A 80 56.67 79.12 20.94
CA GLN A 80 55.71 78.01 20.82
C GLN A 80 55.61 77.47 19.38
N MET A 81 55.59 78.35 18.37
CA MET A 81 55.44 77.93 16.98
C MET A 81 56.72 77.32 16.40
N THR A 82 57.87 77.76 16.90
CA THR A 82 59.17 77.18 16.53
C THR A 82 59.32 75.79 17.14
N GLU A 83 58.87 75.60 18.38
CA GLU A 83 58.87 74.31 19.07
C GLU A 83 57.96 73.29 18.36
N ASN A 84 56.74 73.72 17.98
CA ASN A 84 55.80 72.89 17.23
C ASN A 84 56.33 72.51 15.83
N LYS A 85 56.97 73.45 15.13
CA LYS A 85 57.63 73.17 13.84
C LYS A 85 58.71 72.12 13.99
N MET A 86 59.58 72.28 14.99
CA MET A 86 60.71 71.38 15.23
C MET A 86 60.24 69.97 15.61
N HIS A 87 59.16 69.86 16.40
CA HIS A 87 58.54 68.58 16.74
C HIS A 87 57.92 67.87 15.52
N LEU A 88 57.24 68.60 14.63
CA LEU A 88 56.67 68.04 13.40
C LEU A 88 57.77 67.58 12.43
N GLU A 89 58.85 68.36 12.29
CA GLU A 89 60.02 67.99 11.47
C GLU A 89 60.68 66.71 12.01
N GLU A 90 60.79 66.55 13.33
CA GLU A 90 61.38 65.36 13.95
C GLU A 90 60.49 64.10 13.81
N GLN A 91 59.16 64.26 13.84
CA GLN A 91 58.24 63.14 13.56
C GLN A 91 58.32 62.68 12.11
N VAL A 92 58.38 63.60 11.15
CA VAL A 92 58.53 63.26 9.73
C VAL A 92 59.86 62.55 9.45
N LEU A 93 60.94 62.94 10.14
CA LEU A 93 62.25 62.29 9.99
C LEU A 93 62.27 60.85 10.55
N ARG A 94 61.56 60.60 11.67
CA ARG A 94 61.42 59.25 12.23
C ARG A 94 60.57 58.34 11.34
N ILE A 95 59.42 58.83 10.87
CA ILE A 95 58.51 58.08 9.99
C ILE A 95 59.19 57.74 8.65
N SER A 96 59.95 58.68 8.07
CA SER A 96 60.65 58.47 6.79
C SER A 96 61.85 57.51 6.87
N SER A 97 62.42 57.29 8.06
CA SER A 97 63.61 56.43 8.24
C SER A 97 63.31 55.02 8.76
N GLU A 98 62.22 54.81 9.52
CA GLU A 98 61.87 53.50 10.10
C GLU A 98 61.03 52.61 9.17
N ILE A 99 60.08 53.18 8.41
CA ILE A 99 59.16 52.41 7.56
C ILE A 99 59.89 51.63 6.45
N PRO A 100 60.86 52.22 5.71
CA PRO A 100 61.58 51.50 4.66
C PRO A 100 62.39 50.30 5.18
N LYS A 101 62.98 50.42 6.38
CA LYS A 101 63.77 49.35 7.01
C LYS A 101 62.90 48.17 7.44
N ARG A 102 61.72 48.43 8.00
CA ARG A 102 60.75 47.38 8.35
C ARG A 102 60.26 46.63 7.12
N ILE A 103 59.92 47.34 6.04
CA ILE A 103 59.50 46.72 4.78
C ILE A 103 60.62 45.85 4.20
N GLN A 104 61.87 46.34 4.22
CA GLN A 104 63.01 45.57 3.71
C GLN A 104 63.30 44.31 4.54
N SER A 105 63.16 44.38 5.87
CA SER A 105 63.27 43.18 6.73
C SER A 105 62.15 42.17 6.50
N ALA A 106 60.91 42.64 6.30
CA ALA A 106 59.77 41.77 6.01
C ALA A 106 59.92 41.08 4.64
N LEU A 107 60.42 41.82 3.63
CA LEU A 107 60.69 41.27 2.30
C LEU A 107 61.77 40.18 2.36
N LYS A 108 62.86 40.43 3.09
CA LYS A 108 63.94 39.43 3.27
C LYS A 108 63.43 38.16 3.97
N ASN A 109 62.63 38.30 5.02
CA ASN A 109 62.04 37.15 5.70
C ASN A 109 61.08 36.36 4.79
N ALA A 110 60.33 37.05 3.92
CA ALA A 110 59.47 36.40 2.94
C ALA A 110 60.28 35.63 1.87
N GLU A 111 61.41 36.18 1.42
CA GLU A 111 62.33 35.50 0.50
C GLU A 111 62.97 34.26 1.13
N GLU A 112 63.44 34.35 2.38
CA GLU A 112 64.00 33.22 3.13
C GLU A 112 62.94 32.12 3.34
N SER A 113 61.70 32.50 3.67
CA SER A 113 60.58 31.56 3.82
C SER A 113 60.22 30.86 2.51
N LYS A 114 60.25 31.57 1.38
CA LYS A 114 60.05 30.99 0.04
C LYS A 114 61.12 29.96 -0.30
N GLN A 115 62.38 30.24 0.06
CA GLN A 115 63.48 29.31 -0.20
C GLN A 115 63.35 28.02 0.61
N LEU A 116 62.96 28.12 1.90
CA LEU A 116 62.64 26.96 2.75
C LEU A 116 61.47 26.14 2.18
N LEU A 117 60.41 26.80 1.71
CA LEU A 117 59.26 26.12 1.11
C LEU A 117 59.67 25.30 -0.12
N ASN A 118 60.51 25.86 -0.99
CA ASN A 118 61.01 25.15 -2.16
C ASN A 118 61.84 23.91 -1.79
N GLN A 119 62.67 24.00 -0.73
CA GLN A 119 63.43 22.85 -0.23
C GLN A 119 62.52 21.73 0.30
N PHE A 120 61.45 22.09 1.03
CA PHE A 120 60.47 21.10 1.49
C PHE A 120 59.71 20.45 0.32
N LEU A 121 59.37 21.22 -0.71
CA LEU A 121 58.72 20.69 -1.91
C LEU A 121 59.61 19.67 -2.63
N GLU A 122 60.92 19.94 -2.74
CA GLU A 122 61.87 18.98 -3.31
C GLU A 122 61.96 17.69 -2.48
N GLN A 123 62.01 17.80 -1.15
CA GLN A 123 62.01 16.64 -0.25
C GLN A 123 60.72 15.81 -0.36
N GLU A 124 59.56 16.47 -0.48
CA GLU A 124 58.27 15.82 -0.70
C GLU A 124 58.28 15.02 -1.99
N THR A 125 58.77 15.60 -3.10
CA THR A 125 58.82 14.89 -4.38
C THR A 125 59.75 13.68 -4.35
N HIS A 126 60.90 13.78 -3.67
CA HIS A 126 61.80 12.66 -3.48
C HIS A 126 61.16 11.55 -2.65
N LEU A 127 60.53 11.90 -1.52
CA LEU A 127 59.84 10.93 -0.67
C LEU A 127 58.70 10.23 -1.43
N PHE A 128 57.91 10.98 -2.19
CA PHE A 128 56.84 10.44 -3.03
C PHE A 128 57.39 9.40 -4.03
N SER A 129 58.46 9.73 -4.75
CA SER A 129 59.08 8.79 -5.69
C SER A 129 59.63 7.53 -5.02
N SER A 130 60.22 7.66 -3.82
CA SER A 130 60.73 6.52 -3.06
C SER A 130 59.61 5.60 -2.58
N ILE A 131 58.52 6.15 -2.06
CA ILE A 131 57.33 5.38 -1.65
C ILE A 131 56.75 4.64 -2.85
N ASN A 132 56.62 5.32 -4.00
CA ASN A 132 56.02 4.71 -5.19
C ASN A 132 56.89 3.56 -5.74
N SER A 133 58.21 3.68 -5.67
CA SER A 133 59.15 2.61 -6.03
C SER A 133 59.02 1.39 -5.11
N HIS A 134 58.88 1.62 -3.79
CA HIS A 134 58.64 0.54 -2.84
C HIS A 134 57.30 -0.16 -3.08
N LEU A 135 56.24 0.59 -3.39
CA LEU A 135 54.92 0.03 -3.74
C LEU A 135 54.99 -0.84 -5.00
N GLN A 136 55.65 -0.36 -6.06
CA GLN A 136 55.84 -1.13 -7.29
C GLN A 136 56.67 -2.40 -7.08
N THR A 137 57.65 -2.36 -6.17
CA THR A 137 58.44 -3.54 -5.82
C THR A 137 57.63 -4.55 -4.99
N ALA A 138 56.66 -4.06 -4.22
CA ALA A 138 55.83 -4.89 -3.34
C ALA A 138 54.63 -5.54 -4.04
N GLU A 139 54.11 -4.91 -5.09
CA GLU A 139 52.95 -5.36 -5.86
C GLU A 139 53.03 -6.84 -6.31
N PRO A 140 54.13 -7.35 -6.89
CA PRO A 140 54.15 -8.71 -7.44
C PRO A 140 54.07 -9.80 -6.38
N TRP A 141 54.65 -9.60 -5.19
CA TRP A 141 54.57 -10.60 -4.13
C TRP A 141 53.25 -10.52 -3.37
N MET A 142 52.63 -9.33 -3.28
CA MET A 142 51.27 -9.19 -2.77
C MET A 142 50.26 -9.93 -3.65
N ASP A 143 50.39 -9.83 -4.98
CA ASP A 143 49.56 -10.57 -5.92
C ASP A 143 49.73 -12.09 -5.75
N ASN A 144 50.98 -12.57 -5.62
CA ASN A 144 51.26 -13.98 -5.39
C ASN A 144 50.71 -14.48 -4.04
N LEU A 145 50.83 -13.68 -2.98
CA LEU A 145 50.27 -14.01 -1.68
C LEU A 145 48.73 -14.04 -1.73
N GLY A 146 48.11 -13.07 -2.41
CA GLY A 146 46.67 -13.04 -2.66
C GLY A 146 46.20 -14.28 -3.42
N ALA A 147 46.93 -14.72 -4.44
CA ALA A 147 46.64 -15.95 -5.17
C ALA A 147 46.73 -17.20 -4.28
N MET A 148 47.72 -17.29 -3.39
CA MET A 148 47.82 -18.42 -2.45
C MET A 148 46.70 -18.41 -1.40
N ILE A 149 46.31 -17.24 -0.88
CA ILE A 149 45.18 -17.11 0.05
C ILE A 149 43.89 -17.59 -0.63
N ASN A 150 43.64 -17.17 -1.87
CA ASN A 150 42.47 -17.63 -2.63
C ASN A 150 42.45 -19.15 -2.85
N GLN A 151 43.63 -19.77 -3.08
CA GLN A 151 43.72 -21.24 -3.19
C GLN A 151 43.42 -21.95 -1.87
N ILE A 152 43.86 -21.39 -0.74
CA ILE A 152 43.55 -21.92 0.59
C ILE A 152 42.05 -21.83 0.84
N GLU A 153 41.44 -20.66 0.61
CA GLU A 153 40.00 -20.46 0.74
C GLU A 153 39.21 -21.45 -0.15
N GLU A 154 39.65 -21.67 -1.38
CA GLU A 154 39.01 -22.64 -2.27
C GLU A 154 39.07 -24.08 -1.73
N ILE A 155 40.21 -24.52 -1.21
CA ILE A 155 40.36 -25.84 -0.60
C ILE A 155 39.48 -25.97 0.65
N GLU A 156 39.41 -24.94 1.48
CA GLU A 156 38.56 -24.92 2.67
C GLU A 156 37.07 -25.08 2.31
N ARG A 157 36.60 -24.45 1.24
CA ARG A 157 35.23 -24.64 0.73
C ARG A 157 34.96 -26.07 0.26
N HIS A 158 35.89 -26.66 -0.49
CA HIS A 158 35.75 -28.05 -0.95
C HIS A 158 35.73 -29.05 0.23
N LEU A 159 36.60 -28.82 1.22
CA LEU A 159 36.65 -29.64 2.43
C LEU A 159 35.36 -29.51 3.25
N ALA A 160 34.78 -28.31 3.37
CA ALA A 160 33.49 -28.10 4.01
C ALA A 160 32.36 -28.84 3.28
N TYR A 161 32.34 -28.81 1.94
CA TYR A 161 31.36 -29.52 1.12
C TYR A 161 31.43 -31.05 1.35
N LEU A 162 32.64 -31.63 1.36
CA LEU A 162 32.83 -33.06 1.60
C LEU A 162 32.45 -33.48 3.03
N LYS A 163 32.70 -32.62 4.02
CA LYS A 163 32.26 -32.86 5.41
C LYS A 163 30.74 -32.99 5.51
N TRP A 164 29.98 -32.16 4.79
CA TRP A 164 28.52 -32.27 4.76
C TRP A 164 28.04 -33.57 4.11
N ILE A 165 28.64 -33.99 2.99
CA ILE A 165 28.32 -35.28 2.38
C ILE A 165 28.59 -36.43 3.35
N SER A 166 29.77 -36.44 3.98
CA SER A 166 30.13 -37.49 4.94
C SER A 166 29.13 -37.58 6.11
N GLN A 167 28.62 -36.45 6.61
CA GLN A 167 27.60 -36.45 7.67
C GLN A 167 26.25 -36.99 7.19
N ILE A 168 25.84 -36.67 5.95
CA ILE A 168 24.61 -37.18 5.36
C ILE A 168 24.70 -38.71 5.17
N GLU A 169 25.84 -39.19 4.67
CA GLU A 169 26.10 -40.62 4.49
C GLU A 169 26.14 -41.36 5.83
N GLU A 170 26.81 -40.81 6.86
CA GLU A 170 26.84 -41.40 8.20
C GLU A 170 25.43 -41.54 8.79
N LEU A 171 24.59 -40.50 8.69
CA LEU A 171 23.20 -40.57 9.13
C LEU A 171 22.40 -41.61 8.33
N SER A 172 22.64 -41.71 7.02
CA SER A 172 22.00 -42.69 6.14
C SER A 172 22.38 -44.13 6.53
N ASP A 173 23.66 -44.38 6.77
CA ASP A 173 24.19 -45.69 7.20
C ASP A 173 23.63 -46.10 8.57
N ASN A 174 23.53 -45.14 9.50
CA ASN A 174 22.90 -45.37 10.80
C ASN A 174 21.42 -45.77 10.65
N ILE A 175 20.64 -45.07 9.81
CA ILE A 175 19.24 -45.45 9.53
C ILE A 175 19.16 -46.87 8.97
N GLN A 176 20.03 -47.20 8.00
CA GLN A 176 20.08 -48.54 7.40
C GLN A 176 20.40 -49.62 8.45
N GLN A 177 21.39 -49.39 9.31
CA GLN A 177 21.78 -50.33 10.36
C GLN A 177 20.66 -50.56 11.37
N TYR A 178 19.97 -49.49 11.81
CA TYR A 178 18.83 -49.60 12.70
C TYR A 178 17.68 -50.39 12.06
N LEU A 179 17.41 -50.19 10.76
CA LEU A 179 16.41 -50.97 10.03
C LEU A 179 16.78 -52.46 9.93
N MET A 180 18.06 -52.79 9.70
CA MET A 180 18.55 -54.18 9.64
C MET A 180 18.42 -54.92 10.98
N THR A 181 18.56 -54.19 12.09
CA THR A 181 18.40 -54.70 13.46
C THR A 181 16.97 -54.61 13.98
N ASN A 182 16.03 -54.22 13.12
CA ASN A 182 14.61 -53.96 13.42
C ASN A 182 14.36 -52.92 14.52
N ASN A 183 15.31 -52.00 14.73
CA ASN A 183 15.19 -50.92 15.70
C ASN A 183 14.57 -49.66 15.06
N VAL A 184 13.27 -49.72 14.77
CA VAL A 184 12.52 -48.66 14.08
C VAL A 184 12.47 -47.30 14.83
N PRO A 185 12.33 -47.22 16.17
CA PRO A 185 12.30 -45.92 16.85
C PRO A 185 13.59 -45.11 16.66
N GLU A 186 14.74 -45.75 16.70
CA GLU A 186 16.07 -45.14 16.55
C GLU A 186 16.32 -44.74 15.09
N ALA A 187 15.84 -45.54 14.13
CA ALA A 187 15.82 -45.17 12.72
C ALA A 187 14.98 -43.90 12.48
N ALA A 188 13.79 -43.82 13.08
CA ALA A 188 12.92 -42.64 12.98
C ALA A 188 13.56 -41.41 13.63
N SER A 189 14.20 -41.56 14.80
CA SER A 189 14.92 -40.46 15.47
C SER A 189 16.09 -39.95 14.63
N THR A 190 16.83 -40.85 13.97
CA THR A 190 17.97 -40.49 13.11
C THR A 190 17.49 -39.75 11.86
N LEU A 191 16.35 -40.14 11.28
CA LEU A 191 15.73 -39.41 10.18
C LEU A 191 15.27 -37.99 10.58
N VAL A 192 14.80 -37.79 11.81
CA VAL A 192 14.49 -36.44 12.31
C VAL A 192 15.76 -35.58 12.38
N SER A 193 16.86 -36.12 12.91
CA SER A 193 18.16 -35.42 12.89
C SER A 193 18.64 -35.12 11.47
N MET A 194 18.37 -36.01 10.52
CA MET A 194 18.63 -35.76 9.10
C MET A 194 17.74 -34.62 8.57
N ALA A 195 16.43 -34.58 8.88
CA ALA A 195 15.55 -33.48 8.49
C ALA A 195 15.97 -32.12 9.10
N GLU A 196 16.44 -32.10 10.35
CA GLU A 196 17.02 -30.89 10.97
C GLU A 196 18.28 -30.40 10.23
N LEU A 197 19.09 -31.33 9.71
CA LEU A 197 20.25 -31.00 8.88
C LEU A 197 19.82 -30.43 7.52
N ASP A 198 18.72 -30.90 6.92
CA ASP A 198 18.15 -30.30 5.70
C ASP A 198 17.73 -28.84 5.95
N ILE A 199 17.04 -28.58 7.07
CA ILE A 199 16.63 -27.22 7.47
C ILE A 199 17.85 -26.30 7.60
N LYS A 200 18.90 -26.75 8.30
CA LYS A 200 20.14 -25.98 8.47
C LYS A 200 20.83 -25.67 7.14
N LEU A 201 20.72 -26.56 6.16
CA LEU A 201 21.35 -26.36 4.86
C LEU A 201 20.53 -25.46 3.92
N GLN A 202 19.24 -25.19 4.16
CA GLN A 202 18.37 -24.49 3.19
C GLN A 202 18.87 -23.12 2.74
N GLU A 203 19.63 -22.40 3.59
CA GLU A 203 20.22 -21.10 3.27
C GLU A 203 21.48 -21.20 2.38
N SER A 204 21.98 -22.41 2.13
CA SER A 204 23.17 -22.65 1.31
C SER A 204 22.90 -22.42 -0.18
N SER A 205 23.87 -21.82 -0.86
CA SER A 205 23.87 -21.68 -2.32
C SER A 205 24.22 -22.97 -3.07
N CYS A 206 24.59 -24.05 -2.35
CA CYS A 206 24.97 -25.34 -2.93
C CYS A 206 23.76 -26.18 -3.37
N THR A 207 23.22 -25.90 -4.56
CA THR A 207 22.02 -26.56 -5.11
C THR A 207 22.13 -28.08 -5.22
N HIS A 208 23.28 -28.61 -5.61
CA HIS A 208 23.50 -30.06 -5.75
C HIS A 208 23.49 -30.78 -4.40
N LEU A 209 24.17 -30.23 -3.38
CA LEU A 209 24.15 -30.76 -2.02
C LEU A 209 22.73 -30.75 -1.44
N LEU A 210 21.99 -29.66 -1.63
CA LEU A 210 20.59 -29.55 -1.22
C LEU A 210 19.70 -30.57 -1.91
N SER A 211 19.88 -30.77 -3.21
CA SER A 211 19.11 -31.75 -3.97
C SER A 211 19.39 -33.19 -3.49
N PHE A 212 20.66 -33.51 -3.21
CA PHE A 212 21.07 -34.80 -2.66
C PHE A 212 20.46 -35.00 -1.27
N MET A 213 20.59 -34.01 -0.38
CA MET A 213 20.04 -34.06 0.97
C MET A 213 18.53 -34.32 0.99
N ARG A 214 17.77 -33.53 0.21
CA ARG A 214 16.31 -33.69 0.10
C ARG A 214 15.91 -35.03 -0.51
N ALA A 215 16.66 -35.52 -1.49
CA ALA A 215 16.42 -36.84 -2.08
C ALA A 215 16.64 -37.96 -1.05
N THR A 216 17.71 -37.89 -0.27
CA THR A 216 18.05 -38.85 0.78
C THR A 216 17.01 -38.85 1.91
N VAL A 217 16.58 -37.67 2.38
CA VAL A 217 15.48 -37.54 3.36
C VAL A 217 14.19 -38.17 2.82
N LYS A 218 13.80 -37.85 1.58
CA LYS A 218 12.59 -38.42 0.95
C LYS A 218 12.67 -39.93 0.80
N PHE A 219 13.83 -40.45 0.40
CA PHE A 219 14.06 -41.87 0.24
C PHE A 219 13.84 -42.63 1.56
N TRP A 220 14.49 -42.19 2.65
CA TRP A 220 14.35 -42.84 3.96
C TRP A 220 12.98 -42.61 4.60
N HIS A 221 12.39 -41.42 4.44
CA HIS A 221 11.04 -41.14 4.90
C HIS A 221 10.04 -42.10 4.26
N LYS A 222 10.14 -42.35 2.95
CA LYS A 222 9.26 -43.29 2.26
C LYS A 222 9.37 -44.71 2.83
N ILE A 223 10.59 -45.23 2.97
CA ILE A 223 10.82 -46.59 3.49
C ILE A 223 10.26 -46.75 4.90
N LEU A 224 10.55 -45.79 5.80
CA LEU A 224 10.08 -45.81 7.18
C LEU A 224 8.56 -45.66 7.25
N LYS A 225 7.97 -44.78 6.45
CA LYS A 225 6.51 -44.59 6.38
C LYS A 225 5.82 -45.86 5.90
N ASP A 226 6.29 -46.48 4.82
CA ASP A 226 5.69 -47.69 4.26
C ASP A 226 5.74 -48.84 5.30
N LYS A 227 6.87 -49.02 5.98
CA LYS A 227 7.02 -50.02 7.05
C LYS A 227 6.09 -49.76 8.23
N LEU A 228 6.12 -48.55 8.79
CA LEU A 228 5.29 -48.19 9.94
C LEU A 228 3.79 -48.19 9.63
N THR A 229 3.41 -47.85 8.41
CA THR A 229 2.01 -47.93 7.96
C THR A 229 1.55 -49.39 7.95
N SER A 230 2.37 -50.31 7.41
CA SER A 230 2.08 -51.75 7.44
C SER A 230 1.95 -52.28 8.86
N ASP A 231 2.88 -51.94 9.75
CA ASP A 231 2.86 -52.37 11.15
C ASP A 231 1.62 -51.78 11.89
N PHE A 232 1.26 -50.53 11.59
CA PHE A 232 0.10 -49.86 12.17
C PHE A 232 -1.22 -50.49 11.68
N GLU A 233 -1.34 -50.82 10.39
CA GLU A 233 -2.50 -51.53 9.82
C GLU A 233 -2.68 -52.92 10.45
N GLU A 234 -1.59 -53.64 10.72
CA GLU A 234 -1.63 -54.93 11.41
C GLU A 234 -2.17 -54.77 12.84
N VAL A 235 -1.67 -53.78 13.60
CA VAL A 235 -2.16 -53.50 14.97
C VAL A 235 -3.62 -53.06 14.97
N LEU A 236 -4.04 -52.21 14.02
CA LEU A 236 -5.45 -51.82 13.86
C LEU A 236 -6.34 -53.03 13.55
N THR A 237 -5.87 -53.96 12.72
CA THR A 237 -6.58 -55.20 12.40
C THR A 237 -6.75 -56.09 13.65
N GLN A 238 -5.71 -56.18 14.49
CA GLN A 238 -5.76 -56.90 15.77
C GLN A 238 -6.72 -56.25 16.78
N LEU A 239 -6.89 -54.92 16.71
CA LEU A 239 -7.87 -54.16 17.49
C LEU A 239 -9.29 -54.22 16.91
N HIS A 240 -9.49 -54.89 15.78
CA HIS A 240 -10.74 -54.91 15.01
C HIS A 240 -11.23 -53.51 14.60
N TRP A 241 -10.32 -52.55 14.46
CA TRP A 241 -10.61 -51.21 13.96
C TRP A 241 -11.09 -51.29 12.50
N PRO A 242 -12.14 -50.52 12.08
CA PRO A 242 -12.78 -49.39 12.77
C PRO A 242 -13.89 -49.74 13.77
N PHE A 243 -14.33 -51.00 13.85
CA PHE A 243 -15.46 -51.41 14.69
C PHE A 243 -14.96 -52.14 15.95
N ILE A 244 -14.52 -51.37 16.95
CA ILE A 244 -14.11 -51.94 18.24
C ILE A 244 -15.35 -52.51 18.94
N THR A 245 -15.51 -53.83 18.91
CA THR A 245 -16.60 -54.51 19.60
C THR A 245 -16.40 -54.39 21.11
N SER A 246 -17.41 -53.86 21.81
CA SER A 246 -17.42 -53.79 23.27
C SER A 246 -17.36 -55.21 23.87
N PRO A 247 -16.61 -55.48 24.96
CA PRO A 247 -16.36 -56.84 25.46
C PRO A 247 -17.58 -57.58 26.03
N GLN A 248 -18.80 -57.07 25.91
CA GLN A 248 -19.97 -57.62 26.60
C GLN A 248 -20.73 -58.71 25.85
N SER A 249 -20.31 -59.08 24.63
CA SER A 249 -21.05 -60.07 23.83
C SER A 249 -20.17 -61.12 23.16
N GLN A 250 -19.28 -61.78 23.90
CA GLN A 250 -18.71 -63.06 23.48
C GLN A 250 -18.68 -64.07 24.64
N THR A 251 -19.68 -64.93 24.70
CA THR A 251 -19.61 -66.23 25.38
C THR A 251 -19.00 -67.25 24.43
N GLY A 252 -17.71 -67.58 24.60
CA GLY A 252 -17.11 -68.70 23.86
C GLY A 252 -15.59 -68.64 23.69
N LEU A 253 -14.88 -69.26 24.65
CA LEU A 253 -13.59 -69.97 24.49
C LEU A 253 -12.58 -69.45 23.43
N SER A 254 -12.02 -68.26 23.67
CA SER A 254 -10.60 -68.00 23.48
C SER A 254 -10.17 -66.87 24.42
N ARG A 255 -9.05 -67.07 25.09
CA ARG A 255 -8.47 -66.16 26.08
C ARG A 255 -8.18 -64.81 25.38
N PRO A 256 -8.59 -63.63 25.89
CA PRO A 256 -8.19 -62.37 25.27
C PRO A 256 -6.67 -62.26 25.41
N VAL A 257 -5.98 -62.23 24.27
CA VAL A 257 -4.58 -61.81 24.20
C VAL A 257 -4.51 -60.43 24.87
N SER A 258 -3.54 -60.27 25.77
CA SER A 258 -3.26 -59.10 26.61
C SER A 258 -3.61 -57.77 25.93
N SER A 259 -4.81 -57.26 26.20
CA SER A 259 -5.25 -55.95 25.70
C SER A 259 -4.26 -54.79 25.97
N PRO A 260 -3.49 -54.73 27.08
CA PRO A 260 -2.55 -53.63 27.32
C PRO A 260 -1.35 -53.62 26.36
N GLU A 261 -0.88 -54.79 25.91
CA GLU A 261 0.31 -54.90 25.06
C GLU A 261 0.04 -54.38 23.64
N ILE A 262 -1.16 -54.67 23.11
CA ILE A 262 -1.58 -54.18 21.79
C ILE A 262 -1.74 -52.65 21.80
N TYR A 263 -2.29 -52.07 22.88
CA TYR A 263 -2.39 -50.61 23.02
C TYR A 263 -1.03 -49.93 23.23
N ASN A 264 -0.09 -50.57 23.94
CA ASN A 264 1.28 -50.05 24.06
C ASN A 264 2.02 -50.09 22.71
N ASN A 265 1.78 -51.12 21.89
CA ASN A 265 2.31 -51.19 20.53
C ASN A 265 1.70 -50.10 19.64
N LEU A 266 0.38 -49.87 19.73
CA LEU A 266 -0.31 -48.76 19.06
C LEU A 266 0.30 -47.41 19.47
N GLU A 267 0.49 -47.16 20.76
CA GLU A 267 1.10 -45.93 21.28
C GLU A 267 2.51 -45.71 20.73
N THR A 268 3.32 -46.77 20.71
CA THR A 268 4.69 -46.73 20.20
C THR A 268 4.74 -46.40 18.70
N LEU A 269 3.94 -47.10 17.88
CA LEU A 269 3.86 -46.85 16.44
C LEU A 269 3.29 -45.47 16.13
N PHE A 270 2.27 -45.04 16.87
CA PHE A 270 1.66 -43.71 16.71
C PHE A 270 2.67 -42.60 17.00
N CYS A 271 3.46 -42.72 18.07
CA CYS A 271 4.51 -41.75 18.38
C CYS A 271 5.60 -41.71 17.29
N GLN A 272 5.93 -42.85 16.68
CA GLN A 272 6.91 -42.92 15.59
C GLN A 272 6.36 -42.28 14.30
N LEU A 273 5.09 -42.53 13.96
CA LEU A 273 4.42 -41.90 12.82
C LEU A 273 4.28 -40.38 13.02
N LEU A 274 3.98 -39.91 14.24
CA LEU A 274 3.91 -38.48 14.56
C LEU A 274 5.27 -37.78 14.35
N LYS A 275 6.36 -38.42 14.76
CA LYS A 275 7.74 -37.93 14.51
C LYS A 275 8.10 -37.86 13.03
N LEU A 276 7.49 -38.70 12.19
CA LEU A 276 7.67 -38.64 10.75
C LEU A 276 6.88 -37.50 10.11
N GLN A 277 5.69 -37.19 10.63
CA GLN A 277 4.84 -36.10 10.09
C GLN A 277 5.47 -34.71 10.22
N THR A 278 6.33 -34.48 11.21
CA THR A 278 7.05 -33.20 11.39
C THR A 278 8.09 -32.89 10.30
N SER A 279 8.29 -33.79 9.32
CA SER A 279 9.25 -33.62 8.22
C SER A 279 8.70 -32.93 6.96
N GLY A 280 7.53 -32.27 7.03
CA GLY A 280 7.09 -31.29 6.02
C GLY A 280 6.73 -31.85 4.62
N LEU A 281 6.49 -33.16 4.50
CA LEU A 281 6.12 -33.82 3.25
C LEU A 281 4.65 -34.24 3.27
N GLU A 282 3.75 -33.37 2.79
CA GLU A 282 2.34 -33.70 2.54
C GLU A 282 2.23 -34.67 1.34
N PHE A 283 1.55 -35.81 1.53
CA PHE A 283 1.25 -36.76 0.46
C PHE A 283 -0.25 -37.10 0.45
N ARG A 284 -0.85 -36.96 -0.73
CA ARG A 284 -2.26 -37.26 -1.07
C ARG A 284 -2.58 -38.75 -1.03
N VAL A 285 -3.84 -39.05 -0.71
CA VAL A 285 -4.43 -40.40 -0.83
C VAL A 285 -5.33 -40.43 -2.06
N GLU A 286 -4.86 -41.06 -3.14
CA GLU A 286 -5.71 -41.35 -4.30
C GLU A 286 -6.58 -42.58 -4.04
N LYS A 287 -7.88 -42.38 -3.86
CA LYS A 287 -8.95 -43.24 -4.42
C LYS A 287 -10.33 -42.82 -3.92
N PHE A 288 -11.18 -42.33 -4.82
CA PHE A 288 -12.61 -42.61 -4.80
C PHE A 288 -13.16 -42.70 -6.23
N ARG A 289 -13.91 -43.76 -6.53
CA ARG A 289 -14.57 -43.98 -7.83
C ARG A 289 -16.05 -43.60 -7.78
N ALA A 290 -16.49 -43.10 -8.94
CA ALA A 290 -17.84 -42.94 -9.49
C ALA A 290 -18.85 -41.99 -8.81
N ILE A 291 -19.42 -41.17 -9.67
CA ILE A 291 -20.26 -39.98 -9.52
C ILE A 291 -21.70 -40.45 -9.70
N LEU A 292 -22.60 -40.28 -8.72
CA LEU A 292 -24.07 -40.35 -8.92
C LEU A 292 -24.87 -40.00 -7.65
N HIS A 293 -24.32 -40.22 -6.45
CA HIS A 293 -25.03 -40.02 -5.18
C HIS A 293 -24.15 -39.27 -4.15
N PRO A 294 -24.10 -37.93 -4.19
CA PRO A 294 -23.28 -37.16 -3.26
C PRO A 294 -23.65 -37.37 -1.79
N GLU A 295 -24.93 -37.58 -1.51
CA GLU A 295 -25.46 -37.88 -0.19
C GLU A 295 -24.76 -39.08 0.48
N TRP A 296 -24.29 -40.08 -0.28
CA TRP A 296 -23.74 -41.31 0.30
C TRP A 296 -22.36 -41.07 0.89
N TYR A 297 -21.45 -40.46 0.13
CA TYR A 297 -20.10 -40.25 0.65
C TYR A 297 -20.07 -39.14 1.71
N LEU A 298 -20.90 -38.11 1.58
CA LEU A 298 -21.02 -37.03 2.57
C LEU A 298 -21.57 -37.56 3.91
N ALA A 299 -22.68 -38.32 3.88
CA ALA A 299 -23.24 -38.92 5.09
C ALA A 299 -22.28 -39.96 5.69
N GLN A 300 -21.57 -40.73 4.86
CA GLN A 300 -20.58 -41.71 5.33
C GLN A 300 -19.43 -41.03 6.08
N VAL A 301 -18.93 -39.90 5.57
CA VAL A 301 -17.87 -39.13 6.24
C VAL A 301 -18.35 -38.56 7.57
N LEU A 302 -19.55 -37.98 7.63
CA LEU A 302 -20.13 -37.50 8.89
C LEU A 302 -20.29 -38.63 9.92
N MET A 303 -20.79 -39.79 9.46
CA MET A 303 -20.90 -40.98 10.30
C MET A 303 -19.54 -41.45 10.82
N TRP A 304 -18.50 -41.46 9.98
CA TRP A 304 -17.14 -41.79 10.41
C TRP A 304 -16.58 -40.78 11.41
N ILE A 305 -16.80 -39.47 11.21
CA ILE A 305 -16.38 -38.46 12.19
C ILE A 305 -17.08 -38.72 13.53
N GLY A 306 -18.39 -38.93 13.51
CA GLY A 306 -19.18 -39.19 14.73
C GLY A 306 -18.78 -40.46 15.48
N ASN A 307 -18.71 -41.60 14.78
CA ASN A 307 -18.52 -42.92 15.39
C ASN A 307 -17.14 -43.12 16.02
N HIS A 308 -16.11 -42.41 15.53
CA HIS A 308 -14.74 -42.58 16.01
C HIS A 308 -14.36 -41.59 17.12
N ASN A 309 -15.21 -40.62 17.46
CA ASN A 309 -14.95 -39.62 18.51
C ASN A 309 -14.47 -40.25 19.83
N HIS A 310 -15.19 -41.27 20.31
CA HIS A 310 -14.87 -41.92 21.58
C HIS A 310 -13.48 -42.57 21.57
N PHE A 311 -13.11 -43.25 20.49
CA PHE A 311 -11.78 -43.85 20.38
C PHE A 311 -10.68 -42.79 20.30
N LEU A 312 -10.91 -41.71 19.54
CA LEU A 312 -9.95 -40.62 19.41
C LEU A 312 -9.73 -39.93 20.77
N ASP A 313 -10.80 -39.66 21.52
CA ASP A 313 -10.72 -39.01 22.82
C ASP A 313 -10.10 -39.92 23.90
N GLU A 314 -10.44 -41.21 23.95
CA GLU A 314 -9.96 -42.10 25.00
C GLU A 314 -8.60 -42.77 24.72
N LYS A 315 -8.25 -42.99 23.45
CA LYS A 315 -7.06 -43.77 23.08
C LYS A 315 -5.98 -42.93 22.41
N ILE A 316 -6.34 -41.99 21.53
CA ILE A 316 -5.37 -41.23 20.73
C ILE A 316 -5.00 -39.89 21.37
N GLN A 317 -5.96 -39.13 21.89
CA GLN A 317 -5.70 -37.84 22.53
C GLN A 317 -4.71 -37.94 23.71
N PRO A 318 -4.79 -38.96 24.60
CA PRO A 318 -3.80 -39.11 25.67
C PRO A 318 -2.38 -39.38 25.16
N ILE A 319 -2.24 -40.01 23.98
CA ILE A 319 -0.93 -40.20 23.35
C ILE A 319 -0.40 -38.86 22.84
N LEU A 320 -1.24 -38.04 22.21
CA LEU A 320 -0.86 -36.68 21.77
C LEU A 320 -0.45 -35.79 22.94
N ASP A 321 -1.22 -35.82 24.03
CA ASP A 321 -0.95 -35.02 25.23
C ASP A 321 0.42 -35.39 25.86
N LYS A 322 0.78 -36.68 25.87
CA LYS A 322 2.10 -37.15 26.33
C LYS A 322 3.25 -36.64 25.45
N THR A 323 3.00 -36.38 24.17
CA THR A 323 4.00 -35.86 23.22
C THR A 323 4.09 -34.33 23.20
N ASN A 324 3.42 -33.62 24.11
CA ASN A 324 3.30 -32.15 24.13
C ASN A 324 2.75 -31.56 22.80
N SER A 325 1.97 -32.33 22.05
CA SER A 325 1.33 -31.83 20.84
C SER A 325 0.12 -30.96 21.21
N LEU A 326 0.00 -29.79 20.56
CA LEU A 326 -1.19 -28.93 20.70
C LEU A 326 -2.36 -29.41 19.82
N ALA A 327 -2.17 -30.52 19.08
CA ALA A 327 -3.16 -31.04 18.15
C ALA A 327 -4.33 -31.74 18.88
N ASN A 328 -5.54 -31.53 18.35
CA ASN A 328 -6.73 -32.23 18.79
C ASN A 328 -7.00 -33.41 17.85
N ALA A 329 -6.96 -34.64 18.38
CA ALA A 329 -7.08 -35.88 17.60
C ALA A 329 -8.37 -35.92 16.77
N ARG A 330 -9.50 -35.50 17.35
CA ARG A 330 -10.80 -35.44 16.68
C ARG A 330 -10.79 -34.45 15.52
N LEU A 331 -10.23 -33.26 15.72
CA LEU A 331 -10.16 -32.24 14.67
C LEU A 331 -9.25 -32.67 13.51
N GLU A 332 -8.07 -33.24 13.79
CA GLU A 332 -7.15 -33.70 12.75
C GLU A 332 -7.73 -34.90 11.97
N PHE A 333 -8.40 -35.82 12.65
CA PHE A 333 -9.11 -36.92 11.99
C PHE A 333 -10.24 -36.40 11.09
N SER A 334 -11.06 -35.47 11.61
CA SER A 334 -12.14 -34.83 10.84
C SER A 334 -11.58 -34.10 9.62
N ARG A 335 -10.48 -33.36 9.79
CA ARG A 335 -9.78 -32.65 8.71
C ARG A 335 -9.30 -33.63 7.63
N GLY A 336 -8.70 -34.75 8.01
CA GLY A 336 -8.27 -35.78 7.06
C GLY A 336 -9.43 -36.32 6.21
N LEU A 337 -10.59 -36.59 6.82
CA LEU A 337 -11.77 -37.05 6.10
C LEU A 337 -12.41 -35.96 5.23
N VAL A 338 -12.46 -34.71 5.70
CA VAL A 338 -12.93 -33.57 4.91
C VAL A 338 -12.04 -33.33 3.69
N MET A 339 -10.72 -33.50 3.80
CA MET A 339 -9.83 -33.41 2.63
C MET A 339 -10.20 -34.41 1.52
N LEU A 340 -10.63 -35.62 1.87
CA LEU A 340 -11.12 -36.60 0.87
C LEU A 340 -12.40 -36.12 0.19
N VAL A 341 -13.29 -35.47 0.93
CA VAL A 341 -14.50 -34.83 0.38
C VAL A 341 -14.13 -33.70 -0.58
N LEU A 342 -13.18 -32.84 -0.20
CA LEU A 342 -12.74 -31.73 -1.03
C LEU A 342 -12.13 -32.22 -2.36
N GLU A 343 -11.25 -33.22 -2.30
CA GLU A 343 -10.65 -33.81 -3.49
C GLU A 343 -11.72 -34.44 -4.40
N LYS A 344 -12.71 -35.11 -3.80
CA LYS A 344 -13.81 -35.73 -4.53
C LYS A 344 -14.71 -34.68 -5.20
N LEU A 345 -15.08 -33.62 -4.48
CA LEU A 345 -15.88 -32.51 -5.00
C LEU A 345 -15.16 -31.79 -6.15
N ALA A 346 -13.86 -31.52 -6.00
CA ALA A 346 -13.06 -30.88 -7.04
C ALA A 346 -12.99 -31.72 -8.33
N ALA A 347 -13.00 -33.05 -8.22
CA ALA A 347 -13.05 -33.93 -9.38
C ALA A 347 -14.46 -34.03 -10.01
N ASP A 348 -15.52 -33.98 -9.20
CA ASP A 348 -16.89 -34.23 -9.63
C ASP A 348 -17.56 -32.98 -10.23
N ILE A 349 -17.36 -31.80 -9.62
CA ILE A 349 -18.02 -30.54 -10.04
C ILE A 349 -17.83 -30.23 -11.53
N PRO A 350 -16.62 -30.30 -12.12
CA PRO A 350 -16.43 -29.98 -13.54
C PRO A 350 -17.29 -30.83 -14.49
N CYS A 351 -17.55 -32.09 -14.14
CA CYS A 351 -18.41 -32.98 -14.92
C CYS A 351 -19.91 -32.65 -14.76
N LEU A 352 -20.28 -32.13 -13.59
CA LEU A 352 -21.67 -31.88 -13.20
C LEU A 352 -22.19 -30.52 -13.65
N LEU A 353 -21.32 -29.58 -14.04
CA LEU A 353 -21.74 -28.26 -14.52
C LEU A 353 -22.74 -28.32 -15.69
N TYR A 354 -22.81 -29.43 -16.43
CA TYR A 354 -23.70 -29.59 -17.58
C TYR A 354 -25.09 -30.16 -17.23
N ASP A 355 -25.29 -30.72 -16.04
CA ASP A 355 -26.59 -31.24 -15.59
C ASP A 355 -27.16 -30.35 -14.47
N ASP A 356 -28.12 -29.49 -14.82
CA ASP A 356 -28.73 -28.53 -13.90
C ASP A 356 -29.34 -29.21 -12.65
N SER A 357 -29.93 -30.41 -12.80
CA SER A 357 -30.66 -31.06 -11.69
C SER A 357 -29.69 -31.73 -10.72
N LEU A 358 -28.72 -32.47 -11.26
CA LEU A 358 -27.72 -33.16 -10.45
C LEU A 358 -26.75 -32.17 -9.78
N PHE A 359 -26.44 -31.04 -10.44
CA PHE A 359 -25.65 -29.97 -9.86
C PHE A 359 -26.35 -29.30 -8.68
N CYS A 360 -27.63 -28.93 -8.80
CA CYS A 360 -28.39 -28.37 -7.68
C CYS A 360 -28.48 -29.35 -6.52
N HIS A 361 -28.76 -30.63 -6.81
CA HIS A 361 -28.79 -31.67 -5.77
C HIS A 361 -27.45 -31.78 -5.04
N LEU A 362 -26.33 -31.78 -5.76
CA LEU A 362 -24.99 -31.75 -5.14
C LEU A 362 -24.81 -30.53 -4.23
N VAL A 363 -25.17 -29.33 -4.69
CA VAL A 363 -25.03 -28.10 -3.91
C VAL A 363 -25.84 -28.18 -2.61
N ASP A 364 -27.09 -28.65 -2.69
CA ASP A 364 -27.95 -28.83 -1.52
C ASP A 364 -27.32 -29.79 -0.51
N GLU A 365 -26.84 -30.96 -0.96
CA GLU A 365 -26.20 -31.95 -0.11
C GLU A 365 -24.90 -31.43 0.53
N VAL A 366 -24.09 -30.65 -0.21
CA VAL A 366 -22.87 -30.03 0.32
C VAL A 366 -23.21 -28.98 1.39
N LEU A 367 -24.23 -28.16 1.17
CA LEU A 367 -24.67 -27.17 2.17
C LEU A 367 -25.21 -27.84 3.44
N LEU A 368 -25.91 -28.97 3.30
CA LEU A 368 -26.37 -29.78 4.43
C LEU A 368 -25.18 -30.38 5.19
N PHE A 369 -24.22 -30.96 4.48
CA PHE A 369 -22.99 -31.50 5.04
C PHE A 369 -22.21 -30.45 5.83
N GLU A 370 -21.98 -29.27 5.25
CA GLU A 370 -21.27 -28.16 5.87
C GLU A 370 -21.96 -27.70 7.16
N ARG A 371 -23.30 -27.60 7.14
CA ARG A 371 -24.07 -27.23 8.33
C ARG A 371 -23.91 -28.25 9.45
N GLU A 372 -23.98 -29.54 9.14
CA GLU A 372 -23.85 -30.61 10.14
C GLU A 372 -22.41 -30.70 10.67
N LEU A 373 -21.42 -30.60 9.79
CA LEU A 373 -19.99 -30.59 10.15
C LEU A 373 -19.65 -29.48 11.15
N HIS A 374 -20.16 -28.27 10.93
CA HIS A 374 -19.94 -27.15 11.85
C HIS A 374 -20.78 -27.24 13.13
N SER A 375 -22.08 -27.50 13.02
CA SER A 375 -23.01 -27.41 14.16
C SER A 375 -22.98 -28.61 15.10
N VAL A 376 -22.77 -29.82 14.56
CA VAL A 376 -22.79 -31.07 15.33
C VAL A 376 -21.38 -31.52 15.69
N HIS A 377 -20.44 -31.45 14.74
CA HIS A 377 -19.07 -31.95 14.94
C HIS A 377 -18.06 -30.87 15.35
N GLY A 378 -18.47 -29.59 15.37
CA GLY A 378 -17.64 -28.48 15.86
C GLY A 378 -16.41 -28.19 14.99
N TYR A 379 -16.47 -28.51 13.69
CA TYR A 379 -15.38 -28.22 12.76
C TYR A 379 -15.19 -26.70 12.59
N PRO A 380 -13.97 -26.16 12.75
CA PRO A 380 -13.73 -24.73 12.59
C PRO A 380 -13.84 -24.26 11.13
N SER A 381 -14.51 -23.12 10.92
CA SER A 381 -14.60 -22.47 9.61
C SER A 381 -13.27 -21.89 9.10
N THR A 382 -12.23 -21.87 9.94
CA THR A 382 -10.87 -21.47 9.58
C THR A 382 -10.12 -22.54 8.78
N PHE A 383 -10.59 -23.78 8.82
CA PHE A 383 -10.01 -24.88 8.05
C PHE A 383 -10.69 -25.02 6.69
N ALA A 384 -9.99 -25.70 5.78
CA ALA A 384 -10.50 -25.97 4.44
C ALA A 384 -11.82 -26.75 4.52
N ASN A 385 -12.84 -26.18 3.89
CA ASN A 385 -14.20 -26.70 3.83
C ASN A 385 -14.76 -26.58 2.39
N CYS A 386 -15.91 -27.20 2.14
CA CYS A 386 -16.48 -27.34 0.80
C CYS A 386 -16.92 -25.99 0.20
N MET A 387 -17.13 -24.96 1.03
CA MET A 387 -17.52 -23.63 0.55
C MET A 387 -16.42 -23.00 -0.29
N HIS A 388 -15.14 -23.33 -0.08
CA HIS A 388 -14.06 -22.83 -0.94
C HIS A 388 -14.24 -23.27 -2.40
N ILE A 389 -14.69 -24.51 -2.62
CA ILE A 389 -14.90 -25.07 -3.96
C ILE A 389 -16.18 -24.50 -4.58
N LEU A 390 -17.27 -24.43 -3.82
CA LEU A 390 -18.54 -23.86 -4.32
C LEU A 390 -18.45 -22.36 -4.62
N SER A 391 -17.53 -21.65 -3.96
CA SER A 391 -17.30 -20.21 -4.17
C SER A 391 -16.29 -19.91 -5.29
N GLU A 392 -15.74 -20.93 -5.95
CA GLU A 392 -14.93 -20.73 -7.15
C GLU A 392 -15.77 -20.09 -8.26
N GLU A 393 -15.18 -19.14 -9.00
CA GLU A 393 -15.91 -18.28 -9.93
C GLU A 393 -16.76 -19.07 -10.94
N THR A 394 -16.24 -20.14 -11.53
CA THR A 394 -16.94 -20.96 -12.51
C THR A 394 -18.14 -21.70 -11.90
N CYS A 395 -17.94 -22.32 -10.73
CA CYS A 395 -18.98 -23.05 -10.00
C CYS A 395 -20.08 -22.09 -9.51
N PHE A 396 -19.67 -20.97 -8.90
CA PHE A 396 -20.60 -20.00 -8.34
C PHE A 396 -21.43 -19.30 -9.42
N GLN A 397 -20.82 -18.88 -10.54
CA GLN A 397 -21.57 -18.31 -11.67
C GLN A 397 -22.56 -19.31 -12.27
N ARG A 398 -22.17 -20.59 -12.35
CA ARG A 398 -23.07 -21.64 -12.82
C ARG A 398 -24.23 -21.83 -11.85
N TRP A 399 -23.97 -21.88 -10.55
CA TRP A 399 -25.00 -21.97 -9.52
C TRP A 399 -26.00 -20.82 -9.61
N LEU A 400 -25.53 -19.57 -9.70
CA LEU A 400 -26.39 -18.40 -9.90
C LEU A 400 -27.25 -18.50 -11.18
N THR A 401 -26.68 -19.02 -12.26
CA THR A 401 -27.38 -19.19 -13.54
C THR A 401 -28.51 -20.22 -13.43
N VAL A 402 -28.22 -21.37 -12.82
CA VAL A 402 -29.19 -22.46 -12.65
C VAL A 402 -30.31 -22.05 -11.69
N GLU A 403 -29.98 -21.41 -10.56
CA GLU A 403 -30.98 -20.87 -9.62
C GLU A 403 -31.90 -19.84 -10.28
N ARG A 404 -31.33 -18.91 -11.06
CA ARG A 404 -32.11 -17.93 -11.83
C ARG A 404 -33.07 -18.62 -12.79
N LYS A 405 -32.61 -19.63 -13.52
CA LYS A 405 -33.43 -20.42 -14.45
C LYS A 405 -34.58 -21.13 -13.73
N PHE A 406 -34.31 -21.84 -12.63
CA PHE A 406 -35.36 -22.53 -11.88
C PHE A 406 -36.34 -21.59 -11.20
N ALA A 407 -35.89 -20.43 -10.70
CA ALA A 407 -36.76 -19.40 -10.15
C ALA A 407 -37.74 -18.87 -11.20
N LEU A 408 -37.26 -18.56 -12.41
CA LEU A 408 -38.10 -18.13 -13.54
C LEU A 408 -39.09 -19.23 -13.95
N GLN A 409 -38.65 -20.48 -14.07
CA GLN A 409 -39.55 -21.60 -14.41
C GLN A 409 -40.63 -21.81 -13.35
N LYS A 410 -40.29 -21.70 -12.06
CA LYS A 410 -41.27 -21.77 -10.96
C LYS A 410 -42.28 -20.62 -11.04
N MET A 411 -41.83 -19.43 -11.39
CA MET A 411 -42.70 -18.27 -11.60
C MET A 411 -43.65 -18.50 -12.78
N ASP A 412 -43.13 -18.87 -13.95
CA ASP A 412 -43.92 -19.17 -15.16
C ASP A 412 -44.97 -20.25 -14.90
N TYR A 413 -44.59 -21.33 -14.21
CA TYR A 413 -45.52 -22.41 -13.85
C TYR A 413 -46.68 -21.92 -12.99
N ARG A 414 -46.41 -21.06 -11.99
CA ARG A 414 -47.46 -20.48 -11.12
C ARG A 414 -48.43 -19.63 -11.92
N TYR A 415 -47.94 -18.81 -12.86
CA TYR A 415 -48.80 -17.97 -13.71
C TYR A 415 -49.56 -18.76 -14.78
N LYS A 416 -48.99 -19.84 -15.32
CA LYS A 416 -49.64 -20.70 -16.32
C LYS A 416 -50.91 -21.36 -15.79
N ASN A 417 -50.94 -21.69 -14.50
CA ASN A 417 -52.09 -22.31 -13.84
C ASN A 417 -53.23 -21.33 -13.54
N LEU A 418 -53.03 -20.01 -13.74
CA LEU A 418 -54.06 -19.00 -13.53
C LEU A 418 -54.91 -18.83 -14.80
N PRO A 419 -56.25 -19.06 -14.72
CA PRO A 419 -57.10 -19.23 -15.90
C PRO A 419 -57.46 -17.92 -16.62
N THR A 420 -57.38 -16.77 -15.94
CA THR A 420 -57.82 -15.47 -16.48
C THR A 420 -56.77 -14.38 -16.27
N ALA A 421 -56.75 -13.40 -17.18
CA ALA A 421 -55.87 -12.22 -17.10
C ALA A 421 -56.02 -11.48 -15.76
N SER A 422 -57.26 -11.28 -15.30
CA SER A 422 -57.55 -10.65 -14.00
C SER A 422 -56.89 -11.37 -12.82
N ARG A 423 -56.88 -12.72 -12.80
CA ARG A 423 -56.22 -13.50 -11.73
C ARG A 423 -54.70 -13.40 -11.80
N LYS A 424 -54.13 -13.34 -13.01
CA LYS A 424 -52.69 -13.10 -13.20
C LYS A 424 -52.29 -11.72 -12.67
N LEU A 425 -53.10 -10.68 -12.94
CA LEU A 425 -52.86 -9.34 -12.42
C LEU A 425 -52.99 -9.26 -10.90
N GLN A 426 -53.97 -9.93 -10.28
CA GLN A 426 -54.06 -10.01 -8.82
C GLN A 426 -52.83 -10.69 -8.19
N PHE A 427 -52.30 -11.73 -8.83
CA PHE A 427 -51.08 -12.38 -8.36
C PHE A 427 -49.85 -11.49 -8.54
N LEU A 428 -49.78 -10.71 -9.63
CA LEU A 428 -48.74 -9.70 -9.82
C LEU A 428 -48.79 -8.61 -8.75
N GLU A 429 -49.97 -8.11 -8.38
CA GLU A 429 -50.10 -7.13 -7.29
C GLU A 429 -49.62 -7.71 -5.95
N LEU A 430 -49.93 -8.97 -5.63
CA LEU A 430 -49.37 -9.62 -4.43
C LEU A 430 -47.83 -9.69 -4.48
N GLN A 431 -47.24 -9.98 -5.65
CA GLN A 431 -45.78 -9.98 -5.80
C GLN A 431 -45.20 -8.58 -5.57
N LYS A 432 -45.87 -7.54 -6.10
CA LYS A 432 -45.49 -6.15 -5.87
C LYS A 432 -45.57 -5.80 -4.38
N ASP A 433 -46.66 -6.14 -3.70
CA ASP A 433 -46.82 -5.90 -2.25
C ASP A 433 -45.69 -6.54 -1.43
N LEU A 434 -45.34 -7.80 -1.74
CA LEU A 434 -44.25 -8.50 -1.05
C LEU A 434 -42.88 -7.84 -1.25
N VAL A 435 -42.60 -7.32 -2.46
CA VAL A 435 -41.36 -6.59 -2.73
C VAL A 435 -41.38 -5.21 -2.07
N ASP A 436 -42.54 -4.56 -1.99
CA ASP A 436 -42.74 -3.30 -1.28
C ASP A 436 -42.46 -3.45 0.22
N ASP A 437 -43.04 -4.47 0.85
CA ASP A 437 -42.81 -4.85 2.24
C ASP A 437 -41.31 -5.13 2.49
N PHE A 438 -40.66 -5.84 1.57
CA PHE A 438 -39.23 -6.09 1.66
C PHE A 438 -38.42 -4.79 1.57
N ARG A 439 -38.73 -3.89 0.64
CA ARG A 439 -38.09 -2.56 0.55
C ARG A 439 -38.30 -1.75 1.84
N ILE A 440 -39.51 -1.77 2.42
CA ILE A 440 -39.79 -1.10 3.69
C ILE A 440 -38.90 -1.69 4.80
N ARG A 441 -38.76 -3.02 4.84
CA ARG A 441 -37.88 -3.67 5.82
C ARG A 441 -36.42 -3.30 5.62
N LEU A 442 -35.91 -3.31 4.39
CA LEU A 442 -34.56 -2.84 4.07
C LEU A 442 -34.34 -1.39 4.53
N THR A 443 -35.34 -0.53 4.34
CA THR A 443 -35.30 0.86 4.78
C THR A 443 -35.23 0.98 6.30
N GLN A 444 -35.98 0.15 7.04
CA GLN A 444 -35.95 0.13 8.51
C GLN A 444 -34.57 -0.30 9.03
N VAL A 445 -34.04 -1.41 8.53
CA VAL A 445 -32.73 -1.92 8.96
C VAL A 445 -31.61 -0.93 8.57
N MET A 446 -31.68 -0.34 7.39
CA MET A 446 -30.74 0.71 6.98
C MET A 446 -30.77 1.93 7.93
N LYS A 447 -31.97 2.33 8.40
CA LYS A 447 -32.10 3.44 9.36
C LYS A 447 -31.44 3.12 10.71
N GLU A 448 -31.46 1.87 11.15
CA GLU A 448 -30.76 1.43 12.36
C GLU A 448 -29.22 1.55 12.19
N GLU A 449 -28.72 1.28 10.99
CA GLU A 449 -27.28 1.31 10.63
C GLU A 449 -26.79 2.70 10.19
N THR A 450 -27.63 3.75 10.24
CA THR A 450 -27.29 5.07 9.67
C THR A 450 -26.07 5.73 10.35
N ARG A 451 -25.77 5.38 11.60
CA ARG A 451 -24.57 5.87 12.32
C ARG A 451 -23.27 5.26 11.78
N ALA A 452 -23.36 4.11 11.11
CA ALA A 452 -22.25 3.38 10.53
C ALA A 452 -22.49 3.17 9.02
N SER A 453 -22.60 4.27 8.26
CA SER A 453 -22.87 4.26 6.81
C SER A 453 -21.77 3.60 5.95
N LEU A 454 -20.62 3.30 6.54
CA LEU A 454 -19.51 2.53 5.95
C LEU A 454 -19.44 1.08 6.48
N GLY A 455 -20.36 0.70 7.35
CA GLY A 455 -20.43 -0.64 7.91
C GLY A 455 -20.90 -1.65 6.87
N PHE A 456 -20.41 -2.89 7.01
CA PHE A 456 -20.73 -4.01 6.12
C PHE A 456 -22.24 -4.16 5.86
N ARG A 457 -23.07 -4.04 6.90
CA ARG A 457 -24.53 -4.18 6.78
C ARG A 457 -25.15 -3.08 5.92
N TYR A 458 -24.70 -1.84 6.06
CA TYR A 458 -25.20 -0.72 5.26
C TYR A 458 -24.87 -0.92 3.77
N CYS A 459 -23.63 -1.32 3.46
CA CYS A 459 -23.19 -1.63 2.10
C CYS A 459 -23.91 -2.85 1.51
N ALA A 460 -24.14 -3.89 2.31
CA ALA A 460 -24.90 -5.07 1.90
C ALA A 460 -26.36 -4.73 1.54
N ILE A 461 -27.01 -3.88 2.34
CA ILE A 461 -28.36 -3.39 2.03
C ILE A 461 -28.34 -2.56 0.73
N LEU A 462 -27.35 -1.70 0.54
CA LEU A 462 -27.22 -0.90 -0.68
C LEU A 462 -27.06 -1.77 -1.93
N ASN A 463 -26.20 -2.79 -1.87
CA ASN A 463 -26.04 -3.79 -2.93
C ASN A 463 -27.35 -4.52 -3.22
N ALA A 464 -28.09 -4.92 -2.17
CA ALA A 464 -29.38 -5.59 -2.32
C ALA A 464 -30.43 -4.67 -3.00
N VAL A 465 -30.53 -3.40 -2.58
CA VAL A 465 -31.42 -2.41 -3.20
C VAL A 465 -31.09 -2.21 -4.67
N ASN A 466 -29.80 -2.06 -5.01
CA ASN A 466 -29.38 -1.93 -6.40
C ASN A 466 -29.70 -3.18 -7.22
N TYR A 467 -29.40 -4.36 -6.66
CA TYR A 467 -29.66 -5.64 -7.33
C TYR A 467 -31.14 -5.84 -7.64
N ILE A 468 -32.02 -5.59 -6.66
CA ILE A 468 -33.47 -5.74 -6.85
C ILE A 468 -33.98 -4.74 -7.88
N SER A 469 -33.51 -3.49 -7.84
CA SER A 469 -33.84 -2.48 -8.85
C SER A 469 -33.47 -2.96 -10.27
N THR A 470 -32.25 -3.49 -10.44
CA THR A 470 -31.79 -4.04 -11.73
C THR A 470 -32.61 -5.25 -12.16
N VAL A 471 -32.91 -6.19 -11.27
CA VAL A 471 -33.71 -7.38 -11.61
C VAL A 471 -35.14 -7.00 -12.03
N LEU A 472 -35.76 -6.04 -11.34
CA LEU A 472 -37.09 -5.56 -11.70
C LEU A 472 -37.08 -4.82 -13.04
N ALA A 473 -36.01 -4.08 -13.35
CA ALA A 473 -35.81 -3.46 -14.66
C ALA A 473 -35.63 -4.52 -15.77
N ASP A 474 -34.85 -5.57 -15.52
CA ASP A 474 -34.71 -6.68 -16.48
C ASP A 474 -36.04 -7.42 -16.68
N TRP A 475 -36.85 -7.55 -15.63
CA TRP A 475 -38.19 -8.16 -15.70
C TRP A 475 -39.19 -7.28 -16.43
N ALA A 476 -39.09 -5.95 -16.27
CA ALA A 476 -39.91 -4.99 -17.01
C ALA A 476 -39.83 -5.19 -18.52
N ASP A 477 -38.63 -5.50 -19.03
CA ASP A 477 -38.37 -5.70 -20.46
C ASP A 477 -38.71 -7.11 -20.95
N ASN A 478 -39.12 -8.03 -20.06
CA ASN A 478 -39.46 -9.40 -20.45
C ASN A 478 -40.86 -9.45 -21.10
N VAL A 479 -40.95 -10.14 -22.25
CA VAL A 479 -42.18 -10.37 -23.01
C VAL A 479 -43.35 -10.82 -22.12
N PHE A 480 -43.10 -11.67 -21.12
CA PHE A 480 -44.13 -12.11 -20.19
C PHE A 480 -44.78 -10.96 -19.40
N PHE A 481 -43.97 -10.04 -18.86
CA PHE A 481 -44.48 -8.90 -18.08
C PHE A 481 -45.05 -7.80 -18.98
N LEU A 482 -44.53 -7.64 -20.19
CA LEU A 482 -45.15 -6.78 -21.22
C LEU A 482 -46.56 -7.27 -21.60
N GLN A 483 -46.77 -8.59 -21.69
CA GLN A 483 -48.11 -9.15 -21.90
C GLN A 483 -49.04 -8.89 -20.71
N LEU A 484 -48.53 -8.97 -19.47
CA LEU A 484 -49.32 -8.61 -18.29
C LEU A 484 -49.66 -7.11 -18.26
N GLN A 485 -48.74 -6.25 -18.68
CA GLN A 485 -48.98 -4.82 -18.83
C GLN A 485 -50.11 -4.55 -19.83
N GLN A 486 -50.06 -5.18 -21.00
CA GLN A 486 -51.12 -5.08 -22.00
C GLN A 486 -52.46 -5.56 -21.43
N ALA A 487 -52.46 -6.70 -20.73
CA ALA A 487 -53.66 -7.22 -20.09
C ALA A 487 -54.23 -6.26 -19.02
N ALA A 488 -53.37 -5.54 -18.28
CA ALA A 488 -53.79 -4.53 -17.32
C ALA A 488 -54.48 -3.34 -18.02
N LEU A 489 -53.91 -2.87 -19.13
CA LEU A 489 -54.49 -1.80 -19.95
C LEU A 489 -55.84 -2.21 -20.56
N GLU A 490 -55.96 -3.44 -21.06
CA GLU A 490 -57.22 -3.97 -21.61
C GLU A 490 -58.33 -4.03 -20.55
N VAL A 491 -58.02 -4.57 -19.36
CA VAL A 491 -58.97 -4.59 -18.22
C VAL A 491 -59.36 -3.18 -17.78
N PHE A 492 -58.41 -2.24 -17.80
CA PHE A 492 -58.68 -0.82 -17.50
C PHE A 492 -59.59 -0.17 -18.56
N ALA A 493 -59.39 -0.49 -19.83
CA ALA A 493 -60.20 0.03 -20.94
C ALA A 493 -61.65 -0.47 -20.90
N GLU A 494 -61.85 -1.75 -20.56
CA GLU A 494 -63.18 -2.34 -20.37
C GLU A 494 -63.95 -1.66 -19.23
N ASN A 495 -63.27 -1.31 -18.15
CA ASN A 495 -63.89 -0.64 -16.99
C ASN A 495 -64.19 0.84 -17.24
N ASN A 496 -63.41 1.53 -18.08
CA ASN A 496 -63.50 2.99 -18.30
C ASN A 496 -64.05 3.40 -19.68
N THR A 497 -64.56 2.47 -20.51
CA THR A 497 -65.12 2.74 -21.85
C THR A 497 -64.19 3.54 -22.79
N LEU A 498 -62.88 3.33 -22.68
CA LEU A 498 -61.88 4.02 -23.49
C LEU A 498 -61.84 3.48 -24.93
N SER A 499 -61.63 4.36 -25.92
CA SER A 499 -61.50 3.95 -27.32
C SER A 499 -60.18 3.22 -27.58
N LYS A 500 -60.14 2.30 -28.55
CA LYS A 500 -58.92 1.57 -28.95
C LYS A 500 -57.76 2.49 -29.36
N LEU A 501 -58.06 3.69 -29.86
CA LEU A 501 -57.04 4.70 -30.22
C LEU A 501 -56.38 5.30 -28.98
N GLN A 502 -57.17 5.64 -27.95
CA GLN A 502 -56.67 6.14 -26.66
C GLN A 502 -55.89 5.07 -25.90
N LEU A 503 -56.33 3.80 -26.01
CA LEU A 503 -55.60 2.67 -25.45
C LEU A 503 -54.23 2.47 -26.12
N GLY A 504 -54.14 2.64 -27.45
CA GLY A 504 -52.88 2.60 -28.18
C GLY A 504 -51.92 3.75 -27.80
N GLN A 505 -52.45 4.93 -27.47
CA GLN A 505 -51.65 6.05 -26.97
C GLN A 505 -51.15 5.83 -25.53
N LEU A 506 -51.94 5.19 -24.68
CA LEU A 506 -51.53 4.79 -23.33
C LEU A 506 -50.52 3.64 -23.36
N ALA A 507 -50.69 2.66 -24.26
CA ALA A 507 -49.75 1.58 -24.48
C ALA A 507 -48.42 2.06 -25.12
N SER A 508 -48.41 3.21 -25.80
CA SER A 508 -47.19 3.84 -26.29
C SER A 508 -46.47 4.68 -25.24
N MET A 509 -47.03 4.81 -24.02
CA MET A 509 -46.26 5.33 -22.89
C MET A 509 -45.35 4.19 -22.44
N GLU A 510 -44.04 4.39 -22.52
CA GLU A 510 -42.98 3.44 -22.13
C GLU A 510 -42.97 3.16 -20.60
N SER A 511 -44.11 2.80 -20.01
CA SER A 511 -44.23 2.58 -18.57
C SER A 511 -44.36 1.10 -18.23
N SER A 512 -43.44 0.52 -17.47
CA SER A 512 -43.53 -0.87 -17.00
C SER A 512 -44.46 -1.05 -15.80
N VAL A 513 -44.97 -2.28 -15.62
CA VAL A 513 -45.70 -2.69 -14.40
C VAL A 513 -44.90 -2.55 -13.10
N PHE A 514 -43.57 -2.42 -13.19
CA PHE A 514 -42.66 -2.27 -12.06
C PHE A 514 -42.11 -0.85 -11.85
N ASP A 515 -42.44 0.12 -12.71
CA ASP A 515 -41.80 1.45 -12.69
C ASP A 515 -41.90 2.17 -11.34
N ASP A 516 -43.08 2.18 -10.72
CA ASP A 516 -43.27 2.83 -9.42
C ASP A 516 -42.34 2.23 -8.35
N MET A 517 -42.16 0.90 -8.39
CA MET A 517 -41.33 0.17 -7.45
C MET A 517 -39.84 0.40 -7.71
N ILE A 518 -39.43 0.36 -8.97
CA ILE A 518 -38.06 0.70 -9.40
C ILE A 518 -37.75 2.14 -8.95
N ASN A 519 -38.65 3.09 -9.19
CA ASN A 519 -38.49 4.47 -8.76
C ASN A 519 -38.34 4.61 -7.23
N LEU A 520 -39.07 3.83 -6.44
CA LEU A 520 -38.94 3.84 -4.97
C LEU A 520 -37.60 3.23 -4.51
N LEU A 521 -37.14 2.15 -5.14
CA LEU A 521 -35.83 1.55 -4.89
C LEU A 521 -34.67 2.47 -5.32
N GLU A 522 -34.79 3.12 -6.47
CA GLU A 522 -33.81 4.08 -6.99
C GLU A 522 -33.68 5.32 -6.08
N ARG A 523 -34.80 5.85 -5.57
CA ARG A 523 -34.79 6.91 -4.55
C ARG A 523 -34.08 6.45 -3.28
N LEU A 524 -34.40 5.25 -2.78
CA LEU A 524 -33.73 4.69 -1.61
C LEU A 524 -32.22 4.52 -1.84
N LYS A 525 -31.83 4.00 -3.01
CA LYS A 525 -30.43 3.86 -3.43
C LYS A 525 -29.71 5.21 -3.44
N HIS A 526 -30.31 6.22 -4.07
CA HIS A 526 -29.74 7.57 -4.15
C HIS A 526 -29.57 8.22 -2.77
N ASP A 527 -30.59 8.13 -1.91
CA ASP A 527 -30.53 8.62 -0.54
C ASP A 527 -29.40 7.94 0.25
N MET A 528 -29.28 6.61 0.11
CA MET A 528 -28.25 5.83 0.79
C MET A 528 -26.84 6.18 0.33
N LEU A 529 -26.64 6.28 -0.99
CA LEU A 529 -25.38 6.69 -1.61
C LEU A 529 -24.96 8.09 -1.16
N THR A 530 -25.91 9.04 -1.19
CA THR A 530 -25.66 10.42 -0.78
C THR A 530 -25.17 10.50 0.66
N ARG A 531 -25.83 9.80 1.60
CA ARG A 531 -25.39 9.76 3.01
C ARG A 531 -24.01 9.12 3.18
N GLN A 532 -23.74 8.04 2.45
CA GLN A 532 -22.44 7.36 2.51
C GLN A 532 -21.32 8.27 1.99
N VAL A 533 -21.53 8.91 0.84
CA VAL A 533 -20.58 9.86 0.25
C VAL A 533 -20.38 11.08 1.16
N ASP A 534 -21.45 11.62 1.76
CA ASP A 534 -21.36 12.73 2.71
C ASP A 534 -20.52 12.39 3.94
N HIS A 535 -20.64 11.16 4.44
CA HIS A 535 -19.83 10.68 5.56
C HIS A 535 -18.35 10.62 5.18
N VAL A 536 -18.00 9.99 4.05
CA VAL A 536 -16.62 9.92 3.56
C VAL A 536 -16.06 11.32 3.33
N PHE A 537 -16.82 12.16 2.63
CA PHE A 537 -16.43 13.53 2.34
C PHE A 537 -16.16 14.33 3.62
N LYS A 538 -16.96 14.14 4.67
CA LYS A 538 -16.73 14.78 5.98
C LYS A 538 -15.39 14.36 6.60
N GLU A 539 -15.07 13.08 6.61
CA GLU A 539 -13.78 12.59 7.13
C GLU A 539 -12.59 13.14 6.31
N VAL A 540 -12.71 13.12 4.98
CA VAL A 540 -11.68 13.67 4.08
C VAL A 540 -11.51 15.18 4.30
N LYS A 541 -12.61 15.92 4.46
CA LYS A 541 -12.60 17.36 4.80
C LYS A 541 -11.94 17.62 6.16
N ASP A 542 -12.22 16.79 7.16
CA ASP A 542 -11.59 16.89 8.48
C ASP A 542 -10.07 16.64 8.40
N ALA A 543 -9.63 15.67 7.60
CA ALA A 543 -8.22 15.39 7.35
C ALA A 543 -7.51 16.51 6.55
N ALA A 544 -8.24 17.24 5.71
CA ALA A 544 -7.72 18.35 4.90
C ALA A 544 -7.47 19.66 5.68
N LYS A 545 -7.77 19.72 6.99
CA LYS A 545 -7.63 20.95 7.79
C LYS A 545 -6.22 21.52 7.82
N LEU A 546 -5.20 20.67 7.80
CA LEU A 546 -3.79 21.10 7.77
C LEU A 546 -3.44 21.65 6.38
N TYR A 547 -3.81 20.93 5.33
CA TYR A 547 -3.59 21.36 3.95
C TYR A 547 -4.26 22.71 3.63
N LYS A 548 -5.46 22.94 4.16
CA LYS A 548 -6.16 24.23 4.05
C LYS A 548 -5.37 25.41 4.61
N LYS A 549 -4.54 25.18 5.63
CA LYS A 549 -3.72 26.19 6.31
C LYS A 549 -2.26 26.22 5.83
N GLU A 550 -1.97 25.55 4.72
CA GLU A 550 -0.63 25.54 4.13
C GLU A 550 -0.19 26.96 3.78
N ARG A 551 1.11 27.25 3.94
CA ARG A 551 1.63 28.60 3.73
C ARG A 551 1.99 28.83 2.26
N TRP A 552 0.96 28.81 1.41
CA TRP A 552 1.07 28.92 -0.05
C TRP A 552 1.88 30.13 -0.55
N LEU A 553 1.90 31.23 0.20
CA LEU A 553 2.66 32.44 -0.13
C LEU A 553 4.16 32.37 0.17
N SER A 554 4.58 31.47 1.04
CA SER A 554 5.97 31.38 1.51
C SER A 554 6.70 30.15 0.99
N LEU A 555 6.10 29.43 0.03
CA LEU A 555 6.73 28.27 -0.57
C LEU A 555 7.86 28.71 -1.53
N PRO A 556 9.02 28.04 -1.52
CA PRO A 556 10.14 28.41 -2.39
C PRO A 556 9.79 28.21 -3.85
N SER A 557 10.46 28.95 -4.74
CA SER A 557 10.24 28.84 -6.19
C SER A 557 10.73 27.49 -6.74
N GLN A 558 10.21 27.06 -7.89
CA GLN A 558 10.67 25.81 -8.53
C GLN A 558 12.17 25.83 -8.85
N SER A 559 12.77 26.99 -9.13
CA SER A 559 14.22 27.12 -9.35
C SER A 559 15.06 26.87 -8.12
N GLU A 560 14.48 26.99 -6.92
CA GLU A 560 15.16 26.79 -5.63
C GLU A 560 14.98 25.36 -5.09
N GLN A 561 14.09 24.55 -5.68
CA GLN A 561 13.85 23.16 -5.30
C GLN A 561 14.35 22.18 -6.38
N ALA A 562 15.31 21.33 -6.02
CA ALA A 562 15.86 20.32 -6.94
C ALA A 562 14.84 19.23 -7.33
N VAL A 563 13.90 18.87 -6.44
CA VAL A 563 12.85 17.86 -6.66
C VAL A 563 11.58 18.26 -5.90
N MET A 564 10.44 18.31 -6.60
CA MET A 564 9.13 18.52 -5.97
C MET A 564 8.62 17.22 -5.34
N SER A 565 8.00 17.32 -4.17
CA SER A 565 7.38 16.21 -3.45
C SER A 565 5.99 16.60 -2.95
N LEU A 566 5.18 15.62 -2.56
CA LEU A 566 3.84 15.87 -2.04
C LEU A 566 3.91 16.74 -0.77
N SER A 567 3.06 17.76 -0.69
CA SER A 567 2.92 18.57 0.53
C SER A 567 2.62 17.68 1.74
N SER A 568 3.45 17.75 2.78
CA SER A 568 3.27 16.91 3.98
C SER A 568 1.93 17.14 4.67
N SER A 569 1.38 18.34 4.57
CA SER A 569 0.04 18.71 5.07
C SER A 569 -1.10 18.09 4.25
N ALA A 570 -0.86 17.67 3.00
CA ALA A 570 -1.81 16.96 2.14
C ALA A 570 -1.85 15.45 2.40
N CYS A 571 -0.81 14.88 3.02
CA CYS A 571 -0.73 13.44 3.26
C CYS A 571 -1.95 12.87 4.02
N PRO A 572 -2.45 13.48 5.12
CA PRO A 572 -3.63 12.97 5.81
C PRO A 572 -4.89 12.96 4.93
N LEU A 573 -5.08 13.99 4.11
CA LEU A 573 -6.19 14.10 3.14
C LEU A 573 -6.14 12.94 2.13
N LEU A 574 -4.98 12.72 1.49
CA LEU A 574 -4.85 11.70 0.44
C LEU A 574 -4.91 10.27 1.00
N LEU A 575 -4.31 10.02 2.16
CA LEU A 575 -4.38 8.72 2.83
C LEU A 575 -5.82 8.37 3.24
N THR A 576 -6.53 9.33 3.85
CA THR A 576 -7.94 9.13 4.22
C THR A 576 -8.79 8.84 2.99
N LEU A 577 -8.59 9.60 1.90
CA LEU A 577 -9.33 9.38 0.65
C LEU A 577 -9.05 8.00 0.05
N ARG A 578 -7.78 7.59 -0.04
CA ARG A 578 -7.37 6.28 -0.54
C ARG A 578 -8.03 5.16 0.27
N ASP A 579 -7.93 5.22 1.61
CA ASP A 579 -8.41 4.16 2.49
C ASP A 579 -9.93 4.03 2.42
N ARG A 580 -10.67 5.14 2.28
CA ARG A 580 -12.12 5.12 2.11
C ARG A 580 -12.54 4.63 0.73
N LEU A 581 -11.83 5.00 -0.33
CA LEU A 581 -12.09 4.47 -1.68
C LEU A 581 -11.90 2.96 -1.71
N LEU A 582 -10.80 2.45 -1.14
CA LEU A 582 -10.52 1.02 -1.06
C LEU A 582 -11.61 0.26 -0.27
N LEU A 583 -12.05 0.82 0.86
CA LEU A 583 -13.14 0.24 1.65
C LEU A 583 -14.45 0.15 0.84
N LEU A 584 -14.80 1.20 0.11
CA LEU A 584 -16.00 1.21 -0.73
C LEU A 584 -15.89 0.24 -1.91
N GLU A 585 -14.72 0.15 -2.54
CA GLU A 585 -14.45 -0.78 -3.65
C GLU A 585 -14.60 -2.24 -3.22
N GLN A 586 -14.16 -2.58 -2.00
CA GLN A 586 -14.27 -3.93 -1.45
C GLN A 586 -15.70 -4.33 -1.04
N GLN A 587 -16.55 -3.35 -0.71
CA GLN A 587 -17.89 -3.62 -0.15
C GLN A 587 -19.05 -3.38 -1.11
N LEU A 588 -18.87 -2.56 -2.16
CA LEU A 588 -19.92 -2.22 -3.12
C LEU A 588 -19.71 -2.95 -4.43
N CYS A 589 -20.81 -3.28 -5.12
CA CYS A 589 -20.71 -3.72 -6.51
C CYS A 589 -20.21 -2.58 -7.41
N PHE A 590 -19.57 -2.93 -8.53
CA PHE A 590 -18.89 -1.97 -9.41
C PHE A 590 -19.77 -0.78 -9.84
N SER A 591 -21.05 -1.01 -10.15
CA SER A 591 -22.00 0.05 -10.53
C SER A 591 -22.19 1.08 -9.42
N LEU A 592 -22.35 0.62 -8.17
CA LEU A 592 -22.53 1.48 -7.00
C LEU A 592 -21.24 2.19 -6.63
N PHE A 593 -20.11 1.48 -6.63
CA PHE A 593 -18.80 2.08 -6.38
C PHE A 593 -18.51 3.20 -7.39
N LYS A 594 -18.81 2.96 -8.67
CA LYS A 594 -18.64 3.96 -9.74
C LYS A 594 -19.40 5.24 -9.47
N ILE A 595 -20.69 5.14 -9.12
CA ILE A 595 -21.51 6.31 -8.79
C ILE A 595 -20.98 7.00 -7.52
N SER A 596 -20.60 6.21 -6.50
CA SER A 596 -20.12 6.72 -5.21
C SER A 596 -18.87 7.59 -5.36
N TRP A 597 -17.83 7.11 -6.05
CA TRP A 597 -16.60 7.88 -6.20
C TRP A 597 -16.81 9.10 -7.10
N GLN A 598 -17.68 9.03 -8.11
CA GLN A 598 -18.01 10.20 -8.96
C GLN A 598 -18.68 11.31 -8.16
N MET A 599 -19.65 10.97 -7.30
CA MET A 599 -20.29 11.92 -6.38
C MET A 599 -19.29 12.50 -5.37
N LEU A 600 -18.35 11.68 -4.89
CA LEU A 600 -17.30 12.13 -3.97
C LEU A 600 -16.35 13.12 -4.65
N VAL A 601 -15.91 12.85 -5.87
CA VAL A 601 -15.03 13.75 -6.62
C VAL A 601 -15.70 15.10 -6.89
N GLU A 602 -16.98 15.12 -7.25
CA GLU A 602 -17.71 16.37 -7.44
C GLU A 602 -17.70 17.25 -6.17
N LYS A 603 -17.90 16.64 -4.99
CA LYS A 603 -17.80 17.34 -3.71
C LYS A 603 -16.36 17.81 -3.40
N LEU A 604 -15.36 16.98 -3.70
CA LEU A 604 -13.95 17.32 -3.48
C LEU A 604 -13.47 18.45 -4.40
N ASP A 605 -13.86 18.43 -5.68
CA ASP A 605 -13.56 19.49 -6.64
C ASP A 605 -14.04 20.85 -6.14
N ILE A 606 -15.32 20.92 -5.74
CA ILE A 606 -15.91 22.15 -5.19
C ILE A 606 -15.22 22.56 -3.89
N TYR A 607 -14.96 21.62 -2.98
CA TYR A 607 -14.32 21.91 -1.70
C TYR A 607 -12.90 22.46 -1.86
N ILE A 608 -12.05 21.80 -2.64
CA ILE A 608 -10.67 22.23 -2.84
C ILE A 608 -10.67 23.60 -3.52
N TYR A 609 -11.52 23.79 -4.53
CA TYR A 609 -11.66 25.08 -5.21
C TYR A 609 -12.09 26.20 -4.25
N GLN A 610 -13.17 26.03 -3.49
CA GLN A 610 -13.73 27.10 -2.67
C GLN A 610 -12.98 27.33 -1.35
N GLU A 611 -12.59 26.26 -0.65
CA GLU A 611 -12.09 26.34 0.73
C GLU A 611 -10.56 26.32 0.83
N ILE A 612 -9.86 25.93 -0.24
CA ILE A 612 -8.40 25.89 -0.28
C ILE A 612 -7.89 26.93 -1.28
N ILE A 613 -8.33 26.88 -2.54
CA ILE A 613 -7.82 27.77 -3.58
C ILE A 613 -8.31 29.20 -3.35
N LEU A 614 -9.63 29.43 -3.36
CA LEU A 614 -10.18 30.79 -3.20
C LEU A 614 -9.93 31.42 -1.82
N ALA A 615 -9.59 30.61 -0.82
CA ALA A 615 -9.31 31.07 0.54
C ALA A 615 -7.85 31.51 0.78
N ASN A 616 -6.96 31.29 -0.19
CA ASN A 616 -5.53 31.54 -0.05
C ASN A 616 -4.98 32.39 -1.20
N HIS A 617 -3.83 33.02 -0.95
CA HIS A 617 -3.05 33.68 -2.00
C HIS A 617 -1.82 32.84 -2.33
N PHE A 618 -1.30 32.97 -3.54
CA PHE A 618 -0.25 32.11 -4.07
C PHE A 618 0.91 32.95 -4.61
N ASN A 619 2.12 32.55 -4.23
CA ASN A 619 3.33 32.93 -4.95
C ASN A 619 3.58 31.91 -6.09
N GLU A 620 4.64 32.08 -6.88
CA GLU A 620 4.93 31.17 -8.01
C GLU A 620 5.18 29.73 -7.53
N GLY A 621 5.96 29.57 -6.46
CA GLY A 621 6.25 28.28 -5.85
C GLY A 621 5.01 27.55 -5.32
N GLY A 622 4.10 28.27 -4.66
CA GLY A 622 2.87 27.73 -4.11
C GLY A 622 1.86 27.34 -5.18
N ALA A 623 1.73 28.13 -6.25
CA ALA A 623 0.89 27.76 -7.40
C ALA A 623 1.42 26.50 -8.09
N ALA A 624 2.74 26.38 -8.22
CA ALA A 624 3.39 25.20 -8.75
C ALA A 624 3.23 23.97 -7.83
N GLN A 625 3.37 24.14 -6.52
CA GLN A 625 3.18 23.07 -5.52
C GLN A 625 1.74 22.56 -5.52
N LEU A 626 0.75 23.45 -5.56
CA LEU A 626 -0.65 23.06 -5.70
C LEU A 626 -0.86 22.25 -6.99
N HIS A 627 -0.30 22.70 -8.11
CA HIS A 627 -0.38 21.97 -9.37
C HIS A 627 0.24 20.58 -9.27
N PHE A 628 1.40 20.45 -8.61
CA PHE A 628 2.06 19.16 -8.37
C PHE A 628 1.21 18.24 -7.50
N ASP A 629 0.68 18.73 -6.36
CA ASP A 629 -0.16 17.95 -5.46
C ASP A 629 -1.40 17.41 -6.21
N MET A 630 -2.03 18.23 -7.05
CA MET A 630 -3.22 17.82 -7.80
C MET A 630 -2.88 16.83 -8.92
N THR A 631 -1.94 17.17 -9.79
CA THR A 631 -1.67 16.41 -11.03
C THR A 631 -0.84 15.16 -10.83
N ARG A 632 0.08 15.16 -9.85
CA ARG A 632 0.97 14.02 -9.58
C ARG A 632 0.47 13.12 -8.46
N ASN A 633 -0.49 13.58 -7.64
CA ASN A 633 -0.95 12.80 -6.49
C ASN A 633 -2.48 12.65 -6.44
N LEU A 634 -3.26 13.72 -6.30
CA LEU A 634 -4.73 13.61 -6.13
C LEU A 634 -5.41 12.96 -7.33
N PHE A 635 -5.19 13.46 -8.56
CA PHE A 635 -5.86 12.90 -9.74
C PHE A 635 -5.43 11.45 -9.99
N PRO A 636 -4.13 11.10 -9.90
CA PRO A 636 -3.70 9.71 -10.06
C PRO A 636 -4.33 8.68 -9.12
N LEU A 637 -4.83 9.07 -7.94
CA LEU A 637 -5.57 8.15 -7.06
C LEU A 637 -6.80 7.53 -7.75
N PHE A 638 -7.37 8.20 -8.76
CA PHE A 638 -8.54 7.73 -9.51
C PHE A 638 -8.19 7.07 -10.85
N SER A 639 -6.90 6.91 -11.18
CA SER A 639 -6.46 6.30 -12.44
C SER A 639 -6.85 4.84 -12.59
N HIS A 640 -7.02 4.13 -11.46
CA HIS A 640 -7.54 2.75 -11.47
C HIS A 640 -9.01 2.68 -11.91
N TYR A 641 -9.75 3.78 -11.78
CA TYR A 641 -11.21 3.82 -11.97
C TYR A 641 -11.62 4.53 -13.27
N CYS A 642 -10.75 5.38 -13.83
CA CYS A 642 -11.01 6.06 -15.09
C CYS A 642 -9.73 6.47 -15.83
N LYS A 643 -9.83 6.66 -17.16
CA LYS A 643 -8.67 6.99 -18.02
C LYS A 643 -8.16 8.44 -17.87
N ARG A 644 -9.01 9.37 -17.45
CA ARG A 644 -8.73 10.82 -17.38
C ARG A 644 -9.32 11.43 -16.10
N PRO A 645 -8.74 11.14 -14.92
CA PRO A 645 -9.28 11.56 -13.63
C PRO A 645 -9.37 13.08 -13.48
N GLU A 646 -8.46 13.83 -14.09
CA GLU A 646 -8.44 15.29 -14.08
C GLU A 646 -9.72 15.93 -14.64
N ASN A 647 -10.48 15.23 -15.50
CA ASN A 647 -11.73 15.75 -16.07
C ASN A 647 -12.91 15.70 -15.10
N TYR A 648 -12.78 15.02 -13.96
CA TYR A 648 -13.77 15.04 -12.90
C TYR A 648 -13.52 16.18 -11.90
N PHE A 649 -12.30 16.70 -11.83
CA PHE A 649 -11.90 17.83 -10.99
C PHE A 649 -11.85 19.13 -11.81
N LYS A 650 -12.98 19.52 -12.40
CA LYS A 650 -13.02 20.60 -13.41
C LYS A 650 -12.60 21.95 -12.84
N HIS A 651 -13.13 22.35 -11.69
CA HIS A 651 -12.83 23.66 -11.11
C HIS A 651 -11.38 23.73 -10.63
N VAL A 652 -10.90 22.68 -9.96
CA VAL A 652 -9.51 22.63 -9.46
C VAL A 652 -8.51 22.59 -10.62
N LYS A 653 -8.78 21.78 -11.65
CA LYS A 653 -7.93 21.69 -12.85
C LYS A 653 -7.81 23.05 -13.54
N GLU A 654 -8.94 23.72 -13.79
CA GLU A 654 -8.94 25.03 -14.45
C GLU A 654 -8.32 26.12 -13.57
N ALA A 655 -8.54 26.09 -12.26
CA ALA A 655 -7.89 27.01 -11.33
C ALA A 655 -6.36 26.85 -11.34
N CYS A 656 -5.86 25.61 -11.38
CA CYS A 656 -4.43 25.34 -11.52
C CYS A 656 -3.86 25.87 -12.84
N ILE A 657 -4.61 25.87 -13.94
CA ILE A 657 -4.19 26.47 -15.21
C ILE A 657 -4.01 27.99 -15.02
N VAL A 658 -5.02 28.68 -14.49
CA VAL A 658 -4.99 30.14 -14.28
C VAL A 658 -3.85 30.55 -13.34
N LEU A 659 -3.70 29.85 -12.22
CA LEU A 659 -2.66 30.15 -11.23
C LEU A 659 -1.23 29.92 -11.74
N ASN A 660 -1.04 29.13 -12.79
CA ASN A 660 0.28 28.84 -13.36
C ASN A 660 0.52 29.53 -14.73
N LEU A 661 -0.35 30.45 -15.14
CA LEU A 661 -0.11 31.25 -16.36
C LEU A 661 1.18 32.07 -16.23
N ASN A 662 1.92 32.20 -17.34
CA ASN A 662 3.03 33.13 -17.40
C ASN A 662 2.51 34.59 -17.31
N ILE A 663 3.39 35.52 -16.93
CA ILE A 663 2.99 36.91 -16.66
C ILE A 663 2.35 37.57 -17.88
N GLY A 664 2.91 37.39 -19.07
CA GLY A 664 2.39 37.99 -20.30
C GLY A 664 1.00 37.46 -20.69
N SER A 665 0.82 36.15 -20.68
CA SER A 665 -0.45 35.48 -20.99
C SER A 665 -1.57 35.90 -20.04
N ALA A 666 -1.26 36.11 -18.76
CA ALA A 666 -2.26 36.57 -17.81
C ALA A 666 -2.60 38.04 -17.92
N LEU A 667 -1.65 38.93 -18.23
CA LEU A 667 -1.94 40.34 -18.51
C LEU A 667 -2.84 40.47 -19.75
N LEU A 668 -2.55 39.69 -20.80
CA LEU A 668 -3.40 39.62 -21.99
C LEU A 668 -4.80 39.08 -21.64
N LEU A 669 -4.87 38.03 -20.84
CA LEU A 669 -6.14 37.48 -20.39
C LEU A 669 -6.94 38.51 -19.56
N GLN A 670 -6.28 39.25 -18.67
CA GLN A 670 -6.89 40.30 -17.87
C GLN A 670 -7.41 41.45 -18.73
N ASP A 671 -6.65 41.90 -19.73
CA ASP A 671 -7.07 42.94 -20.67
C ASP A 671 -8.28 42.49 -21.51
N VAL A 672 -8.29 41.25 -22.00
CA VAL A 672 -9.44 40.67 -22.70
C VAL A 672 -10.67 40.58 -21.80
N LEU A 673 -10.52 40.18 -20.54
CA LEU A 673 -11.64 40.08 -19.60
C LEU A 673 -12.22 41.46 -19.23
N GLN A 674 -11.37 42.47 -19.04
CA GLN A 674 -11.77 43.84 -18.72
C GLN A 674 -12.37 44.60 -19.93
N SER A 675 -11.82 44.39 -21.13
CA SER A 675 -12.29 45.04 -22.36
C SER A 675 -13.57 44.42 -22.93
N ALA A 676 -13.83 43.15 -22.63
CA ALA A 676 -14.90 42.37 -23.27
C ALA A 676 -15.91 41.77 -22.28
N SER A 677 -16.20 42.43 -21.14
CA SER A 677 -17.10 41.89 -20.11
C SER A 677 -18.46 41.44 -20.71
N GLY A 678 -18.63 40.12 -20.91
CA GLY A 678 -19.84 39.50 -21.47
C GLY A 678 -19.90 39.31 -22.99
N GLN A 679 -18.82 39.53 -23.76
CA GLN A 679 -18.80 39.29 -25.21
C GLN A 679 -18.25 37.89 -25.59
N PRO A 680 -18.66 37.31 -26.74
CA PRO A 680 -18.21 35.99 -27.21
C PRO A 680 -16.68 35.85 -27.38
N SER A 681 -15.97 36.98 -27.51
CA SER A 681 -14.50 37.02 -27.57
C SER A 681 -13.85 36.50 -26.29
N ALA A 682 -14.36 36.88 -25.10
CA ALA A 682 -13.77 36.46 -23.83
C ALA A 682 -13.95 34.95 -23.60
N THR A 683 -15.13 34.42 -23.94
CA THR A 683 -15.40 32.97 -23.86
C THR A 683 -14.55 32.16 -24.84
N ALA A 684 -14.27 32.69 -26.03
CA ALA A 684 -13.40 32.02 -26.99
C ALA A 684 -11.96 31.91 -26.47
N THR A 685 -11.41 32.99 -25.93
CA THR A 685 -10.06 33.01 -25.33
C THR A 685 -9.95 32.05 -24.13
N LEU A 686 -10.96 31.99 -23.26
CA LEU A 686 -10.98 31.04 -22.15
C LEU A 686 -10.96 29.57 -22.65
N ASN A 687 -11.78 29.26 -23.65
CA ASN A 687 -11.81 27.92 -24.24
C ASN A 687 -10.46 27.54 -24.89
N GLU A 688 -9.79 28.49 -25.56
CA GLU A 688 -8.45 28.29 -26.14
C GLU A 688 -7.40 27.96 -25.06
N MET A 689 -7.55 28.51 -23.86
CA MET A 689 -6.69 28.20 -22.70
C MET A 689 -7.11 26.93 -21.95
N GLY A 690 -8.14 26.22 -22.42
CA GLY A 690 -8.65 25.00 -21.79
C GLY A 690 -9.53 25.23 -20.57
N ILE A 691 -10.09 26.44 -20.41
CA ILE A 691 -11.00 26.84 -19.33
C ILE A 691 -12.43 26.81 -19.89
N TYR A 692 -13.23 25.83 -19.46
CA TYR A 692 -14.59 25.60 -19.96
C TYR A 692 -15.65 25.70 -18.86
N LYS A 693 -15.26 25.53 -17.59
CA LYS A 693 -16.17 25.44 -16.45
C LYS A 693 -16.21 26.73 -15.62
N LEU A 694 -15.09 27.42 -15.43
CA LEU A 694 -15.01 28.65 -14.66
C LEU A 694 -15.64 29.83 -15.40
N ALA A 695 -16.38 30.68 -14.68
CA ALA A 695 -16.90 31.92 -15.24
C ALA A 695 -15.78 32.97 -15.35
N SER A 696 -15.94 33.95 -16.25
CA SER A 696 -14.98 35.06 -16.42
C SER A 696 -14.65 35.78 -15.11
N GLN A 697 -15.64 35.97 -14.23
CA GLN A 697 -15.45 36.58 -12.91
C GLN A 697 -14.59 35.72 -11.97
N ASP A 698 -14.77 34.39 -12.02
CA ASP A 698 -13.97 33.46 -11.21
C ASP A 698 -12.50 33.47 -11.64
N VAL A 699 -12.25 33.62 -12.95
CA VAL A 699 -10.90 33.74 -13.51
C VAL A 699 -10.24 35.04 -13.05
N GLU A 700 -10.95 36.17 -13.06
CA GLU A 700 -10.43 37.43 -12.51
C GLU A 700 -10.08 37.32 -11.02
N ILE A 701 -10.92 36.67 -10.23
CA ILE A 701 -10.64 36.40 -8.81
C ILE A 701 -9.34 35.60 -8.68
N LEU A 702 -9.22 34.49 -9.40
CA LEU A 702 -8.02 33.64 -9.37
C LEU A 702 -6.76 34.39 -9.79
N LEU A 703 -6.85 35.30 -10.76
CA LEU A 703 -5.72 36.14 -11.16
C LEU A 703 -5.27 37.04 -10.00
N ASN A 704 -6.22 37.62 -9.26
CA ASN A 704 -5.93 38.49 -8.12
C ASN A 704 -5.39 37.75 -6.89
N LEU A 705 -5.49 36.42 -6.82
CA LEU A 705 -4.91 35.64 -5.73
C LEU A 705 -3.38 35.50 -5.84
N ARG A 706 -2.76 35.92 -6.95
CA ARG A 706 -1.31 35.82 -7.16
C ARG A 706 -0.55 37.06 -6.71
N THR A 707 0.56 36.87 -5.98
CA THR A 707 1.32 38.00 -5.40
C THR A 707 2.39 38.61 -6.29
N HIS A 708 2.83 37.91 -7.33
CA HIS A 708 3.89 38.39 -8.24
C HIS A 708 3.38 39.20 -9.43
N TRP A 709 2.07 39.46 -9.49
CA TRP A 709 1.53 40.33 -10.53
C TRP A 709 1.49 41.77 -10.08
N PRO A 710 1.78 42.72 -10.99
CA PRO A 710 1.50 44.11 -10.72
C PRO A 710 0.00 44.20 -10.44
N SER A 711 -0.34 44.58 -9.21
CA SER A 711 -1.69 45.04 -8.91
C SER A 711 -1.97 46.15 -9.91
N THR A 712 -2.97 45.96 -10.76
CA THR A 712 -3.56 47.11 -11.46
C THR A 712 -4.14 47.97 -10.35
N GLY A 713 -3.37 48.99 -9.96
CA GLY A 713 -3.72 49.87 -8.87
C GLY A 713 -5.14 50.37 -9.03
N ARG A 714 -5.97 50.08 -8.02
CA ARG A 714 -7.07 50.94 -7.66
C ARG A 714 -6.69 51.65 -6.37
#